data_AF-A0A4Y2SWH6-F1
#
_entry.id   AF-A0A4Y2SWH6-F1
#
_cell.length_a   1.000
_cell.length_b   1.000
_cell.length_c   1.000
_cell.angle_alpha   90.00
_cell.angle_beta   90.00
_cell.angle_gamma   90.00
#
_symmetry.space_group_name_H-M   'P 1'
#
loop_
_entity.id
_entity.type
_entity.pdbx_description
1 polymer ?
#
loop_
_entity_poly.entity_id
_entity_poly.type
_entity_poly.pdbx_seq_one_letter_code
_entity_poly.pdbx_strand_id
1 'polypeptide(L)'
;MSFVQWNCRSLNNKKIWLHQPPFSTANFWIIQETFFKADDNLSHPNKIFFRTHRSNRFGGGLLIGIPKNISGRVIYSIDNDPNLEVLAVEIHSKNLNFNIVNIYAPHGFNIASIKRFLDSLSIPTFIFGDFNIHHPLWGGNSQSSLSESFVDWLNNSEFSMLNTSAPTHISNPHTSSIIDLTMCSASIYNEIDCYVFDCTFESDHIPIVISWSKFQNTTHSIKTITWKPIITKSIEIFNTTSQPNIDLLTDQISRTISAHTSNKILVDKDYPPWWNAACHNFSRLKKLAWNKARRNIATTEWIKYKKCRSKFKFHFKKAKENYWDNISKISRNPRMFFKILNKLSSHTNPNVTTHEIIFHNNRYVTNPIKQSNLFANHFSSYSHEVQPIPLDYSTENEFLNRNIEFWELKRAISKTKNSTPGADNIPAIWFKNLDDASLLKILGMLQQQLDSSVLPKAWKHTIIIPIPKPNKDKTKLTSYRPIALTSVFCKIFERILAHRITHFLTSQKKLNPNQHGFLPFRDNHTAIYRIYSAISEARKNKKFFVAVSLDIKSAYDSVHVDDLIPKCLQLGISGKITKWMHHFLQERSFQIKWRNCLSNLKTSFKGLPQGSVLSPILYVIFMNDFFETLDNNVECSIFADDIFVYCSHHSLTYIQTKIQNTLELIYKWCYYWKLTICPEKSAIIELSNKQVTSFPRITYAGIPLPWSESTKYLGIQFSKYNQNGHILRGLRNKALKKINGLKMLGYKRNGPRTKHLITITNNSILSLFFYSSPIINKFSDTHLKVCNVIQTTALRIALGVPIWTPNVILLKLAGQEILSGKIKRLAMQFFIKQIATQPFSAIFHTPGRIYSQLVEKDAESLRITFRNLRCIPDHIISLPIFPHSNPNICEIFLKDFYFQNKELPSSLISSDFIECIQRFFTNHFIIATDGSKSHCHTSIAGFSCLQQFCYRIHPLNSVFTAEVLAICQALDELVIPETDILILSDSFSALSSLKNLSFHSPKVIQRLAAKIRIRKNLHQKIALLWVPGHSGVSWNEKADFIAKQVSDFSPYIDWIASEDILSHLKKQSLQITEENYHKSKYKLLIGNIPDILTISKWTGNRVQDRLIARIISKTITTPGLLSRFNLHPDPLCRVCNEINDISHILLRCQKYASVRVILWRKLNIVSANIAYDVLLSHVLVNKNHLLIFVQTLKYFDIV
;
A
#
# COMPACT_ATOMS: atom_id res chain seq x y z
N MET A 1 32.35 0.16 -21.50
CA MET A 1 32.75 0.24 -20.07
C MET A 1 33.02 1.68 -19.73
N SER A 2 32.85 2.08 -18.48
CA SER A 2 33.21 3.42 -18.00
C SER A 2 34.02 3.35 -16.71
N PHE A 3 35.06 4.16 -16.62
CA PHE A 3 35.94 4.31 -15.47
C PHE A 3 35.83 5.73 -14.94
N VAL A 4 36.02 5.89 -13.63
CA VAL A 4 36.21 7.20 -13.01
C VAL A 4 37.43 7.15 -12.09
N GLN A 5 38.40 8.02 -12.38
CA GLN A 5 39.56 8.28 -11.53
C GLN A 5 39.29 9.51 -10.67
N TRP A 6 39.60 9.45 -9.37
CA TRP A 6 39.47 10.60 -8.49
C TRP A 6 40.35 10.48 -7.23
N ASN A 7 41.32 11.40 -7.07
CA ASN A 7 41.87 11.68 -5.74
C ASN A 7 40.78 12.39 -4.93
N CYS A 8 40.31 11.74 -3.87
CA CYS A 8 39.14 12.23 -3.13
C CYS A 8 39.50 12.97 -1.84
N ARG A 9 40.76 12.94 -1.39
CA ARG A 9 41.23 13.53 -0.13
C ARG A 9 40.24 13.29 1.03
N SER A 10 40.14 12.02 1.47
CA SER A 10 39.16 11.45 2.42
C SER A 10 37.78 11.10 1.86
N LEU A 11 37.53 9.80 1.68
CA LEU A 11 36.27 9.29 1.16
C LEU A 11 35.15 9.25 2.22
N ASN A 12 35.49 9.20 3.52
CA ASN A 12 34.52 8.99 4.60
C ASN A 12 33.43 10.07 4.67
N ASN A 13 33.79 11.33 4.44
CA ASN A 13 32.85 12.47 4.43
C ASN A 13 32.20 12.71 3.06
N LYS A 14 32.69 12.04 2.01
CA LYS A 14 32.34 12.28 0.60
C LYS A 14 31.53 11.14 -0.03
N LYS A 15 31.15 10.11 0.73
CA LYS A 15 30.36 8.94 0.27
C LYS A 15 29.06 9.31 -0.46
N ILE A 16 28.47 10.47 -0.17
CA ILE A 16 27.24 10.91 -0.85
C ILE A 16 27.46 11.19 -2.34
N TRP A 17 28.66 11.60 -2.73
CA TRP A 17 29.01 11.95 -4.11
C TRP A 17 29.13 10.71 -5.01
N LEU A 18 29.44 9.55 -4.42
CA LEU A 18 29.44 8.26 -5.10
C LEU A 18 28.06 7.87 -5.68
N HIS A 19 26.99 8.51 -5.21
CA HIS A 19 25.62 8.34 -5.73
C HIS A 19 25.23 9.37 -6.80
N GLN A 20 26.19 10.14 -7.33
CA GLN A 20 25.97 11.09 -8.42
C GLN A 20 26.91 10.78 -9.61
N PRO A 21 26.52 11.12 -10.85
CA PRO A 21 27.43 11.05 -11.99
C PRO A 21 28.65 11.97 -11.73
N PRO A 22 29.86 11.53 -12.09
CA PRO A 22 30.16 10.35 -12.91
C PRO A 22 30.22 9.02 -12.15
N PHE A 23 30.37 9.05 -10.81
CA PHE A 23 30.54 7.85 -9.97
C PHE A 23 29.36 6.87 -10.04
N SER A 24 28.12 7.37 -10.00
CA SER A 24 26.94 6.52 -10.04
C SER A 24 26.72 5.82 -11.39
N THR A 25 27.39 6.29 -12.44
CA THR A 25 27.28 5.73 -13.79
C THR A 25 28.49 4.92 -14.20
N ALA A 26 29.65 5.13 -13.54
CA ALA A 26 30.89 4.43 -13.85
C ALA A 26 30.84 2.95 -13.45
N ASN A 27 31.28 2.07 -14.35
CA ASN A 27 31.44 0.64 -14.07
C ASN A 27 32.61 0.37 -13.12
N PHE A 28 33.69 1.13 -13.23
CA PHE A 28 34.89 0.99 -12.41
C PHE A 28 35.19 2.28 -11.65
N TRP A 29 35.57 2.15 -10.38
CA TRP A 29 36.00 3.27 -9.54
C TRP A 29 37.47 3.14 -9.23
N ILE A 30 38.24 4.20 -9.44
CA ILE A 30 39.66 4.26 -9.14
C ILE A 30 39.86 5.49 -8.28
N ILE A 31 40.10 5.28 -6.99
CA ILE A 31 40.11 6.34 -5.99
C ILE A 31 41.46 6.37 -5.29
N GLN A 32 42.05 7.56 -5.22
CA GLN A 32 43.26 7.86 -4.45
C GLN A 32 42.91 8.62 -3.15
N GLU A 33 43.80 8.56 -2.17
CA GLU A 33 43.65 9.19 -0.84
C GLU A 33 42.31 8.89 -0.13
N THR A 34 41.97 7.62 0.03
CA THR A 34 40.71 7.22 0.69
C THR A 34 40.66 7.57 2.18
N PHE A 35 41.81 7.60 2.85
CA PHE A 35 41.98 7.79 4.30
C PHE A 35 41.26 6.73 5.15
N PHE A 36 41.06 5.53 4.59
CA PHE A 36 40.48 4.43 5.34
C PHE A 36 41.47 3.79 6.31
N LYS A 37 40.97 3.38 7.47
CA LYS A 37 41.67 2.52 8.43
C LYS A 37 41.26 1.05 8.24
N ALA A 38 41.98 0.12 8.88
CA ALA A 38 41.68 -1.32 8.84
C ALA A 38 40.20 -1.63 9.13
N ASP A 39 39.62 -0.99 10.15
CA ASP A 39 38.24 -1.19 10.61
C ASP A 39 37.16 -0.47 9.77
N ASP A 40 37.57 0.44 8.88
CA ASP A 40 36.61 1.16 8.05
C ASP A 40 35.98 0.21 7.04
N ASN A 41 34.65 0.12 7.03
CA ASN A 41 33.93 -0.72 6.07
C ASN A 41 33.24 0.14 5.00
N LEU A 42 33.62 -0.07 3.74
CA LEU A 42 32.90 0.45 2.57
C LEU A 42 32.22 -0.73 1.85
N SER A 43 30.90 -0.68 1.76
CA SER A 43 30.12 -1.67 1.00
C SER A 43 29.27 -0.97 -0.04
N HIS A 44 29.19 -1.58 -1.24
CA HIS A 44 28.38 -1.09 -2.34
C HIS A 44 27.53 -2.23 -2.91
N PRO A 45 26.26 -1.98 -3.29
CA PRO A 45 25.37 -3.04 -3.76
C PRO A 45 25.92 -3.78 -4.96
N ASN A 46 26.54 -3.05 -5.90
CA ASN A 46 26.91 -3.56 -7.22
C ASN A 46 28.43 -3.67 -7.46
N LYS A 47 29.27 -3.37 -6.46
CA LYS A 47 30.73 -3.38 -6.62
C LYS A 47 31.46 -4.23 -5.58
N ILE A 48 32.59 -4.79 -5.98
CA ILE A 48 33.62 -5.42 -5.16
C ILE A 48 34.77 -4.41 -5.05
N PHE A 49 35.39 -4.29 -3.87
CA PHE A 49 36.45 -3.33 -3.62
C PHE A 49 37.76 -4.04 -3.29
N PHE A 50 38.83 -3.65 -3.98
CA PHE A 50 40.21 -3.90 -3.63
C PHE A 50 40.78 -2.60 -3.07
N ARG A 51 41.53 -2.65 -1.96
CA ARG A 51 42.06 -1.45 -1.32
C ARG A 51 43.38 -1.70 -0.61
N THR A 52 44.16 -0.63 -0.45
CA THR A 52 45.31 -0.54 0.45
C THR A 52 45.06 0.56 1.49
N HIS A 53 45.73 0.49 2.64
CA HIS A 53 45.61 1.51 3.69
C HIS A 53 46.94 1.63 4.44
N ARG A 54 47.24 2.83 4.95
CA ARG A 54 48.43 3.07 5.78
C ARG A 54 48.11 2.80 7.25
N SER A 55 48.94 2.01 7.92
CA SER A 55 48.84 1.71 9.36
C SER A 55 49.52 2.77 10.23
N ASN A 56 50.59 3.41 9.75
CA ASN A 56 51.52 4.18 10.60
C ASN A 56 51.41 5.71 10.52
N ARG A 57 50.56 6.28 9.65
CA ARG A 57 50.38 7.74 9.53
C ARG A 57 49.01 8.12 8.96
N PHE A 58 48.59 9.37 9.19
CA PHE A 58 47.33 9.91 8.66
C PHE A 58 47.48 10.29 7.18
N GLY A 59 46.54 9.85 6.34
CA GLY A 59 46.49 10.17 4.91
C GLY A 59 47.04 9.06 3.99
N GLY A 60 46.58 9.02 2.73
CA GLY A 60 46.89 7.98 1.74
C GLY A 60 45.79 6.91 1.56
N GLY A 61 46.14 5.80 0.91
CA GLY A 61 45.27 4.64 0.68
C GLY A 61 44.57 4.65 -0.68
N LEU A 62 44.68 3.54 -1.41
CA LEU A 62 44.11 3.34 -2.74
C LEU A 62 42.86 2.47 -2.71
N LEU A 63 41.93 2.68 -3.65
CA LEU A 63 40.77 1.81 -3.84
C LEU A 63 40.44 1.60 -5.32
N ILE A 64 40.25 0.35 -5.71
CA ILE A 64 39.72 -0.08 -7.00
C ILE A 64 38.37 -0.78 -6.76
N GLY A 65 37.30 -0.25 -7.37
CA GLY A 65 35.95 -0.80 -7.29
C GLY A 65 35.47 -1.37 -8.61
N ILE A 66 35.22 -2.68 -8.67
CA ILE A 66 34.82 -3.40 -9.89
C ILE A 66 33.36 -3.89 -9.79
N PRO A 67 32.62 -4.10 -10.91
CA PRO A 67 31.28 -4.68 -10.87
C PRO A 67 31.23 -6.10 -10.29
N LYS A 68 30.20 -6.44 -9.51
CA LYS A 68 30.05 -7.79 -8.90
C LYS A 68 29.84 -8.95 -9.86
N ASN A 69 29.43 -8.66 -11.10
CA ASN A 69 29.29 -9.65 -12.16
C ASN A 69 30.61 -9.94 -12.88
N ILE A 70 31.72 -9.32 -12.44
CA ILE A 70 33.06 -9.46 -12.99
C ILE A 70 33.98 -9.91 -11.84
N SER A 71 34.90 -10.83 -12.14
CA SER A 71 35.92 -11.29 -11.19
C SER A 71 37.18 -10.43 -11.30
N GLY A 72 37.89 -10.25 -10.19
CA GLY A 72 39.19 -9.60 -10.21
C GLY A 72 40.11 -10.14 -9.13
N ARG A 73 41.43 -10.02 -9.35
CA ARG A 73 42.48 -10.49 -8.44
C ARG A 73 43.55 -9.41 -8.30
N VAL A 74 43.99 -9.12 -7.07
CA VAL A 74 45.17 -8.26 -6.85
C VAL A 74 46.41 -8.98 -7.34
N ILE A 75 47.16 -8.35 -8.25
CA ILE A 75 48.39 -8.91 -8.84
C ILE A 75 49.65 -8.23 -8.30
N TYR A 76 49.54 -6.99 -7.81
CA TYR A 76 50.65 -6.25 -7.22
C TYR A 76 50.15 -5.16 -6.26
N SER A 77 50.85 -4.93 -5.16
CA SER A 77 50.56 -3.82 -4.24
C SER A 77 51.80 -3.36 -3.48
N ILE A 78 51.97 -2.04 -3.36
CA ILE A 78 52.94 -1.38 -2.47
C ILE A 78 52.16 -0.50 -1.49
N ASP A 79 52.29 -0.77 -0.20
CA ASP A 79 51.62 -0.04 0.89
C ASP A 79 52.56 0.49 1.98
N ASN A 80 53.84 0.06 1.99
CA ASN A 80 54.83 0.42 2.99
C ASN A 80 55.82 1.53 2.58
N ASP A 81 55.80 1.98 1.32
CA ASP A 81 56.67 3.07 0.86
C ASP A 81 56.01 4.44 1.18
N PRO A 82 56.70 5.35 1.89
CA PRO A 82 56.16 6.65 2.21
C PRO A 82 55.95 7.58 1.00
N ASN A 83 56.57 7.29 -0.14
CA ASN A 83 56.54 8.16 -1.32
C ASN A 83 55.80 7.55 -2.51
N LEU A 84 55.39 6.28 -2.42
CA LEU A 84 54.70 5.58 -3.51
C LEU A 84 53.72 4.53 -3.00
N GLU A 85 52.46 4.62 -3.41
CA GLU A 85 51.47 3.55 -3.25
C GLU A 85 51.06 3.03 -4.61
N VAL A 86 50.99 1.70 -4.75
CA VAL A 86 50.53 1.04 -5.98
C VAL A 86 49.53 -0.04 -5.60
N LEU A 87 48.44 -0.15 -6.36
CA LEU A 87 47.48 -1.24 -6.28
C LEU A 87 47.09 -1.65 -7.70
N ALA A 88 47.47 -2.86 -8.10
CA ALA A 88 47.14 -3.42 -9.41
C ALA A 88 46.21 -4.63 -9.29
N VAL A 89 45.16 -4.63 -10.10
CA VAL A 89 44.12 -5.67 -10.13
C VAL A 89 43.92 -6.15 -11.55
N GLU A 90 44.06 -7.45 -11.76
CA GLU A 90 43.68 -8.13 -12.99
C GLU A 90 42.17 -8.41 -13.01
N ILE A 91 41.50 -8.10 -14.11
CA ILE A 91 40.06 -8.19 -14.28
C ILE A 91 39.72 -9.31 -15.27
N HIS A 92 38.84 -10.21 -14.85
CA HIS A 92 38.38 -11.37 -15.61
C HIS A 92 36.89 -11.26 -15.92
N SER A 93 36.53 -11.09 -17.20
CA SER A 93 35.15 -11.02 -17.68
C SER A 93 34.92 -12.04 -18.80
N LYS A 94 33.67 -12.48 -19.02
CA LYS A 94 33.33 -13.59 -19.95
C LYS A 94 33.93 -13.47 -21.36
N ASN A 95 34.20 -12.26 -21.83
CA ASN A 95 34.66 -12.00 -23.19
C ASN A 95 35.96 -11.18 -23.28
N LEU A 96 36.54 -10.70 -22.16
CA LEU A 96 37.69 -9.76 -22.13
C LEU A 96 38.42 -9.83 -20.77
N ASN A 97 39.75 -9.91 -20.81
CA ASN A 97 40.65 -9.81 -19.65
C ASN A 97 41.55 -8.58 -19.79
N PHE A 98 41.76 -7.84 -18.70
CA PHE A 98 42.58 -6.62 -18.71
C PHE A 98 43.05 -6.23 -17.30
N ASN A 99 44.08 -5.40 -17.20
CA ASN A 99 44.64 -4.95 -15.91
C ASN A 99 44.27 -3.50 -15.58
N ILE A 100 44.09 -3.20 -14.29
CA ILE A 100 43.91 -1.85 -13.76
C ILE A 100 45.00 -1.60 -12.70
N VAL A 101 45.81 -0.57 -12.91
CA VAL A 101 46.83 -0.09 -11.97
C VAL A 101 46.39 1.25 -11.39
N ASN A 102 46.38 1.37 -10.08
CA ASN A 102 46.10 2.60 -9.34
C ASN A 102 47.37 3.03 -8.58
N ILE A 103 47.83 4.26 -8.79
CA ILE A 103 49.07 4.80 -8.22
C ILE A 103 48.77 6.09 -7.43
N TYR A 104 49.43 6.26 -6.29
CA TYR A 104 49.47 7.54 -5.57
C TYR A 104 50.89 7.84 -5.11
N ALA A 105 51.46 8.95 -5.59
CA ALA A 105 52.80 9.40 -5.26
C ALA A 105 52.76 10.86 -4.76
N PRO A 106 52.74 11.11 -3.44
CA PRO A 106 52.56 12.46 -2.87
C PRO A 106 53.68 13.46 -3.21
N HIS A 107 54.87 12.98 -3.59
CA HIS A 107 56.04 13.82 -3.87
C HIS A 107 56.69 13.50 -5.22
N GLY A 108 55.98 12.80 -6.12
CA GLY A 108 56.60 12.16 -7.28
C GLY A 108 57.40 10.91 -6.89
N PHE A 109 57.79 10.13 -7.89
CA PHE A 109 58.62 8.94 -7.72
C PHE A 109 59.54 8.74 -8.93
N ASN A 110 60.63 8.00 -8.72
CA ASN A 110 61.49 7.56 -9.81
C ASN A 110 60.90 6.30 -10.45
N ILE A 111 60.61 6.34 -11.77
CA ILE A 111 59.97 5.24 -12.50
C ILE A 111 60.74 3.92 -12.39
N ALA A 112 62.06 3.96 -12.18
CA ALA A 112 62.91 2.78 -12.05
C ALA A 112 62.45 1.82 -10.93
N SER A 113 61.78 2.33 -9.88
CA SER A 113 61.29 1.50 -8.76
C SER A 113 60.17 0.55 -9.16
N ILE A 114 59.37 0.89 -10.17
CA ILE A 114 58.23 0.08 -10.63
C ILE A 114 58.29 -0.28 -12.13
N LYS A 115 59.32 0.18 -12.86
CA LYS A 115 59.50 -0.06 -14.31
C LYS A 115 59.40 -1.54 -14.66
N ARG A 116 60.16 -2.41 -14.00
CA ARG A 116 60.11 -3.88 -14.23
C ARG A 116 58.71 -4.46 -14.04
N PHE A 117 57.94 -3.93 -13.09
CA PHE A 117 56.58 -4.37 -12.85
C PHE A 117 55.65 -3.90 -13.98
N LEU A 118 55.68 -2.61 -14.33
CA LEU A 118 54.83 -2.06 -15.39
C LEU A 118 55.12 -2.72 -16.75
N ASP A 119 56.39 -2.97 -17.06
CA ASP A 119 56.83 -3.62 -18.29
C ASP A 119 56.44 -5.13 -18.33
N SER A 120 56.13 -5.75 -17.18
CA SER A 120 55.70 -7.16 -17.08
C SER A 120 54.20 -7.40 -17.25
N LEU A 121 53.39 -6.34 -17.35
CA LEU A 121 51.93 -6.45 -17.37
C LEU A 121 51.40 -6.91 -18.74
N SER A 122 50.41 -7.81 -18.73
CA SER A 122 49.70 -8.22 -19.93
C SER A 122 48.81 -7.10 -20.48
N ILE A 123 48.72 -6.99 -21.81
CA ILE A 123 47.89 -5.99 -22.51
C ILE A 123 46.51 -6.60 -22.81
N PRO A 124 45.39 -5.86 -22.65
CA PRO A 124 45.31 -4.43 -22.35
C PRO A 124 45.42 -4.07 -20.86
N THR A 125 46.13 -2.97 -20.57
CA THR A 125 46.32 -2.41 -19.22
C THR A 125 45.91 -0.93 -19.17
N PHE A 126 45.28 -0.53 -18.07
CA PHE A 126 45.01 0.87 -17.73
C PHE A 126 45.80 1.27 -16.49
N ILE A 127 46.44 2.45 -16.51
CA ILE A 127 47.17 3.02 -15.40
C ILE A 127 46.50 4.36 -15.02
N PHE A 128 46.15 4.51 -13.76
CA PHE A 128 45.49 5.68 -13.19
C PHE A 128 46.25 6.11 -11.95
N GLY A 129 46.39 7.40 -11.70
CA GLY A 129 46.96 7.84 -10.44
C GLY A 129 47.15 9.34 -10.29
N ASP A 130 47.44 9.74 -9.06
CA ASP A 130 47.96 11.07 -8.75
C ASP A 130 49.47 10.93 -8.57
N PHE A 131 50.22 11.43 -9.55
CA PHE A 131 51.66 11.25 -9.68
C PHE A 131 52.44 12.39 -9.04
N ASN A 132 51.83 13.57 -8.85
CA ASN A 132 52.51 14.82 -8.48
C ASN A 132 53.75 15.16 -9.35
N ILE A 133 53.78 14.73 -10.61
CA ILE A 133 54.84 15.03 -11.59
C ILE A 133 54.34 16.11 -12.54
N HIS A 134 55.18 17.12 -12.81
CA HIS A 134 54.88 18.23 -13.71
C HIS A 134 55.77 18.14 -14.96
N HIS A 135 55.17 18.22 -16.15
CA HIS A 135 55.88 18.23 -17.43
C HIS A 135 55.07 18.96 -18.54
N PRO A 136 55.72 19.63 -19.51
CA PRO A 136 55.05 20.25 -20.65
C PRO A 136 54.27 19.28 -21.55
N LEU A 137 54.70 18.02 -21.66
CA LEU A 137 54.08 16.98 -22.51
C LEU A 137 52.56 16.83 -22.28
N TRP A 138 52.09 17.00 -21.04
CA TRP A 138 50.68 16.92 -20.69
C TRP A 138 50.09 18.26 -20.23
N GLY A 139 50.70 19.38 -20.64
CA GLY A 139 50.15 20.72 -20.47
C GLY A 139 50.53 21.45 -19.17
N GLY A 140 51.62 21.05 -18.51
CA GLY A 140 52.18 21.79 -17.37
C GLY A 140 53.11 22.95 -17.79
N ASN A 141 53.07 24.08 -17.07
CA ASN A 141 53.99 25.21 -17.28
C ASN A 141 55.34 25.07 -16.56
N SER A 142 55.51 23.99 -15.78
CA SER A 142 56.70 23.72 -14.98
C SER A 142 57.13 22.27 -15.17
N GLN A 143 58.42 22.02 -14.94
CA GLN A 143 59.05 20.72 -15.08
C GLN A 143 59.61 20.28 -13.72
N SER A 144 59.24 19.08 -13.27
CA SER A 144 59.76 18.48 -12.03
C SER A 144 61.02 17.66 -12.28
N SER A 145 61.94 17.55 -11.32
CA SER A 145 63.22 16.84 -11.47
C SER A 145 63.08 15.36 -11.84
N LEU A 146 61.96 14.72 -11.48
CA LEU A 146 61.67 13.31 -11.76
C LEU A 146 60.90 13.10 -13.09
N SER A 147 60.45 14.18 -13.74
CA SER A 147 59.58 14.09 -14.93
C SER A 147 60.27 13.53 -16.17
N GLU A 148 61.55 13.87 -16.42
CA GLU A 148 62.28 13.38 -17.59
C GLU A 148 62.38 11.86 -17.60
N SER A 149 62.77 11.25 -16.48
CA SER A 149 62.85 9.79 -16.36
C SER A 149 61.52 9.09 -16.65
N PHE A 150 60.40 9.72 -16.27
CA PHE A 150 59.06 9.20 -16.52
C PHE A 150 58.65 9.36 -17.99
N VAL A 151 59.00 10.48 -18.62
CA VAL A 151 58.75 10.75 -20.05
C VAL A 151 59.59 9.82 -20.93
N ASP A 152 60.86 9.61 -20.60
CA ASP A 152 61.73 8.64 -21.28
C ASP A 152 61.18 7.23 -21.20
N TRP A 153 60.67 6.81 -20.04
CA TRP A 153 59.99 5.52 -19.93
C TRP A 153 58.72 5.48 -20.77
N LEU A 154 57.88 6.51 -20.72
CA LEU A 154 56.64 6.58 -21.50
C LEU A 154 56.92 6.45 -23.01
N ASN A 155 57.87 7.21 -23.55
CA ASN A 155 58.25 7.18 -24.96
C ASN A 155 58.79 5.81 -25.43
N ASN A 156 59.41 5.05 -24.52
CA ASN A 156 59.96 3.73 -24.79
C ASN A 156 59.03 2.57 -24.39
N SER A 157 57.82 2.86 -23.90
CA SER A 157 56.86 1.87 -23.43
C SER A 157 55.71 1.65 -24.42
N GLU A 158 54.96 0.55 -24.28
CA GLU A 158 53.73 0.32 -25.06
C GLU A 158 52.49 1.05 -24.49
N PHE A 159 52.70 2.08 -23.65
CA PHE A 159 51.63 2.88 -23.06
C PHE A 159 51.47 4.23 -23.77
N SER A 160 50.23 4.70 -23.83
CA SER A 160 49.88 6.01 -24.39
C SER A 160 49.07 6.81 -23.36
N MET A 161 49.35 8.11 -23.29
CA MET A 161 48.72 9.02 -22.33
C MET A 161 47.34 9.47 -22.82
N LEU A 162 46.33 9.38 -21.94
CA LEU A 162 44.93 9.73 -22.23
C LEU A 162 44.52 11.12 -21.73
N ASN A 163 45.36 11.79 -20.94
CA ASN A 163 45.07 13.11 -20.43
C ASN A 163 44.92 14.12 -21.55
N THR A 164 43.98 15.04 -21.36
CA THR A 164 43.82 16.24 -22.20
C THR A 164 44.49 17.43 -21.50
N SER A 165 44.60 18.57 -22.18
CA SER A 165 45.11 19.83 -21.60
C SER A 165 44.22 20.44 -20.51
N ALA A 166 43.16 19.74 -20.07
CA ALA A 166 42.28 20.20 -19.00
C ALA A 166 42.91 19.96 -17.62
N PRO A 167 42.85 20.93 -16.68
CA PRO A 167 43.44 20.80 -15.36
C PRO A 167 42.74 19.72 -14.51
N THR A 168 43.51 18.91 -13.78
CA THR A 168 42.99 17.83 -12.93
C THR A 168 43.00 18.17 -11.44
N HIS A 169 43.84 19.11 -11.01
CA HIS A 169 43.99 19.55 -9.63
C HIS A 169 43.93 21.08 -9.51
N ILE A 170 43.37 21.58 -8.40
CA ILE A 170 43.23 23.00 -8.08
C ILE A 170 43.74 23.25 -6.66
N SER A 171 44.95 23.79 -6.54
CA SER A 171 45.54 24.17 -5.24
C SER A 171 44.91 25.43 -4.64
N ASN A 172 44.62 26.43 -5.47
CA ASN A 172 43.95 27.68 -5.12
C ASN A 172 43.07 28.12 -6.31
N PRO A 173 42.09 29.05 -6.14
CA PRO A 173 41.21 29.50 -7.23
C PRO A 173 41.94 30.03 -8.48
N HIS A 174 43.22 30.33 -8.37
CA HIS A 174 44.08 30.92 -9.39
C HIS A 174 45.21 30.00 -9.89
N THR A 175 45.41 28.82 -9.28
CA THR A 175 46.48 27.89 -9.67
C THR A 175 45.93 26.49 -9.88
N SER A 176 46.15 25.94 -11.08
CA SER A 176 45.70 24.61 -11.48
C SER A 176 46.83 23.83 -12.12
N SER A 177 46.87 22.52 -11.88
CA SER A 177 47.89 21.61 -12.41
C SER A 177 47.27 20.34 -12.98
N ILE A 178 48.05 19.63 -13.81
CA ILE A 178 47.71 18.32 -14.37
C ILE A 178 48.68 17.32 -13.74
N ILE A 179 48.28 16.76 -12.61
CA ILE A 179 49.07 15.82 -11.80
C ILE A 179 48.39 14.45 -11.68
N ASP A 180 47.09 14.39 -11.97
CA ASP A 180 46.34 13.14 -12.03
C ASP A 180 46.45 12.58 -13.44
N LEU A 181 47.36 11.63 -13.66
CA LEU A 181 47.63 11.05 -14.97
C LEU A 181 46.83 9.75 -15.16
N THR A 182 46.42 9.52 -16.41
CA THR A 182 45.66 8.38 -16.92
C THR A 182 46.29 7.91 -18.22
N MET A 183 46.60 6.62 -18.30
CA MET A 183 47.30 6.00 -19.42
C MET A 183 46.66 4.65 -19.75
N CYS A 184 46.82 4.22 -20.98
CA CYS A 184 46.36 2.90 -21.44
C CYS A 184 47.39 2.28 -22.40
N SER A 185 47.32 0.97 -22.60
CA SER A 185 48.13 0.33 -23.64
C SER A 185 47.80 0.90 -25.03
N ALA A 186 48.81 1.11 -25.87
CA ALA A 186 48.68 1.72 -27.20
C ALA A 186 47.65 0.99 -28.09
N SER A 187 47.51 -0.33 -27.92
CA SER A 187 46.57 -1.19 -28.67
C SER A 187 45.09 -0.83 -28.48
N ILE A 188 44.72 -0.16 -27.38
CA ILE A 188 43.33 0.22 -27.07
C ILE A 188 43.10 1.73 -27.12
N TYR A 189 44.14 2.53 -27.42
CA TYR A 189 44.08 4.00 -27.37
C TYR A 189 42.94 4.58 -28.22
N ASN A 190 42.82 4.14 -29.48
CA ASN A 190 41.79 4.63 -30.40
C ASN A 190 40.35 4.18 -30.04
N GLU A 191 40.18 3.29 -29.06
CA GLU A 191 38.88 2.80 -28.60
C GLU A 191 38.36 3.54 -27.36
N ILE A 192 39.12 4.52 -26.85
CA ILE A 192 38.94 5.15 -25.54
C ILE A 192 38.69 6.65 -25.68
N ASP A 193 37.61 7.13 -25.06
CA ASP A 193 37.41 8.56 -24.82
C ASP A 193 37.76 8.88 -23.36
N CYS A 194 38.49 9.98 -23.14
CA CYS A 194 38.89 10.47 -21.82
C CYS A 194 38.56 11.96 -21.69
N TYR A 195 37.92 12.37 -20.59
CA TYR A 195 37.67 13.79 -20.31
C TYR A 195 37.65 14.09 -18.81
N VAL A 196 38.01 15.32 -18.46
CA VAL A 196 37.96 15.83 -17.08
C VAL A 196 36.56 16.34 -16.76
N PHE A 197 36.00 15.94 -15.61
CA PHE A 197 34.63 16.29 -15.22
C PHE A 197 34.49 17.77 -14.81
N ASP A 198 33.28 18.32 -14.82
CA ASP A 198 33.04 19.75 -14.57
C ASP A 198 32.88 20.12 -13.07
N CYS A 199 33.18 19.20 -12.14
CA CYS A 199 32.89 19.35 -10.71
C CYS A 199 33.88 18.57 -9.83
N THR A 200 34.36 19.18 -8.73
CA THR A 200 35.37 18.61 -7.83
C THR A 200 34.82 17.80 -6.65
N PHE A 201 33.49 17.82 -6.43
CA PHE A 201 32.82 17.05 -5.36
C PHE A 201 33.41 17.24 -3.96
N GLU A 202 33.76 18.49 -3.62
CA GLU A 202 34.36 18.89 -2.33
C GLU A 202 35.79 18.34 -2.13
N SER A 203 36.49 17.97 -3.20
CA SER A 203 37.95 17.85 -3.26
C SER A 203 38.55 19.04 -4.03
N ASP A 204 39.85 19.19 -3.87
CA ASP A 204 40.82 19.93 -4.68
C ASP A 204 41.13 19.27 -6.03
N HIS A 205 40.90 17.95 -6.17
CA HIS A 205 41.03 17.25 -7.45
C HIS A 205 39.68 17.08 -8.16
N ILE A 206 39.75 17.07 -9.49
CA ILE A 206 38.63 16.91 -10.41
C ILE A 206 38.62 15.47 -10.93
N PRO A 207 37.47 14.76 -10.89
CA PRO A 207 37.40 13.41 -11.42
C PRO A 207 37.64 13.36 -12.93
N ILE A 208 38.35 12.33 -13.38
CA ILE A 208 38.58 12.03 -14.80
C ILE A 208 37.68 10.86 -15.19
N VAL A 209 36.99 10.97 -16.33
CA VAL A 209 36.03 9.97 -16.82
C VAL A 209 36.56 9.37 -18.11
N ILE A 210 36.56 8.04 -18.16
CA ILE A 210 37.06 7.27 -19.30
C ILE A 210 35.95 6.34 -19.80
N SER A 211 35.71 6.29 -21.10
CA SER A 211 34.79 5.33 -21.73
C SER A 211 35.48 4.47 -22.77
N TRP A 212 35.22 3.16 -22.73
CA TRP A 212 35.76 2.16 -23.65
C TRP A 212 34.63 1.40 -24.36
N SER A 213 34.63 1.39 -25.69
CA SER A 213 33.48 1.05 -26.54
C SER A 213 33.02 -0.44 -26.52
N LYS A 214 33.90 -1.40 -26.23
CA LYS A 214 33.64 -2.87 -26.33
C LYS A 214 32.60 -3.50 -25.36
N PHE A 215 31.92 -2.73 -24.50
CA PHE A 215 31.00 -3.29 -23.48
C PHE A 215 29.69 -2.48 -23.40
N GLN A 216 28.63 -3.00 -24.03
CA GLN A 216 27.28 -2.41 -23.99
C GLN A 216 26.38 -3.16 -22.99
N ASN A 217 25.77 -2.44 -22.05
CA ASN A 217 24.74 -2.98 -21.14
C ASN A 217 23.33 -2.83 -21.75
N THR A 218 22.44 -3.77 -21.46
CA THR A 218 21.00 -3.68 -21.79
C THR A 218 20.34 -2.50 -21.08
N THR A 219 19.83 -1.51 -21.82
CA THR A 219 19.14 -0.35 -21.27
C THR A 219 17.66 -0.64 -20.96
N HIS A 220 17.16 -0.17 -19.82
CA HIS A 220 15.73 -0.22 -19.49
C HIS A 220 14.99 1.00 -20.07
N SER A 221 13.91 0.83 -20.83
CA SER A 221 13.06 1.94 -21.30
C SER A 221 11.85 2.16 -20.38
N ILE A 222 11.50 3.42 -20.07
CA ILE A 222 10.22 3.80 -19.46
C ILE A 222 9.33 4.46 -20.51
N LYS A 223 8.05 4.05 -20.53
CA LYS A 223 6.99 4.72 -21.28
C LYS A 223 6.55 6.00 -20.56
N THR A 224 6.66 7.15 -21.22
CA THR A 224 6.11 8.43 -20.79
C THR A 224 4.98 8.86 -21.72
N ILE A 225 3.84 9.26 -21.15
CA ILE A 225 2.63 9.63 -21.90
C ILE A 225 2.26 11.08 -21.55
N THR A 226 2.03 11.91 -22.55
CA THR A 226 1.55 13.30 -22.39
C THR A 226 0.04 13.38 -22.61
N TRP A 227 -0.73 13.55 -21.52
CA TRP A 227 -2.20 13.45 -21.58
C TRP A 227 -2.91 14.65 -22.23
N LYS A 228 -2.38 15.87 -22.12
CA LYS A 228 -3.08 17.07 -22.64
C LYS A 228 -3.38 16.98 -24.15
N PRO A 229 -2.40 16.71 -25.04
CA PRO A 229 -2.68 16.57 -26.47
C PRO A 229 -3.63 15.41 -26.81
N ILE A 230 -3.52 14.31 -26.07
CA ILE A 230 -4.39 13.14 -26.24
C ILE A 230 -5.85 13.53 -25.98
N ILE A 231 -6.12 14.28 -24.92
CA ILE A 231 -7.48 14.69 -24.56
C ILE A 231 -8.05 15.69 -25.58
N THR A 232 -7.27 16.71 -25.98
CA THR A 232 -7.70 17.67 -27.02
C THR A 232 -8.09 16.95 -28.31
N LYS A 233 -7.23 16.05 -28.80
CA LYS A 233 -7.51 15.28 -30.02
C LYS A 233 -8.65 14.27 -29.86
N SER A 234 -8.84 13.74 -28.65
CA SER A 234 -10.00 12.89 -28.35
C SER A 234 -11.31 13.68 -28.48
N ILE A 235 -11.35 14.92 -27.96
CA ILE A 235 -12.52 15.81 -28.05
C ILE A 235 -12.81 16.18 -29.51
N GLU A 236 -11.78 16.47 -30.31
CA GLU A 236 -11.92 16.69 -31.76
C GLU A 236 -12.56 15.49 -32.45
N ILE A 237 -12.04 14.27 -32.20
CA ILE A 237 -12.59 13.02 -32.76
C ILE A 237 -14.06 12.85 -32.37
N PHE A 238 -14.41 13.15 -31.12
CA PHE A 238 -15.79 13.11 -30.66
C PHE A 238 -16.68 14.13 -31.36
N ASN A 239 -16.16 15.31 -31.73
CA ASN A 239 -16.93 16.38 -32.37
C ASN A 239 -17.11 16.18 -33.88
N THR A 240 -16.13 15.58 -34.55
CA THR A 240 -16.20 15.32 -36.00
C THR A 240 -17.02 14.09 -36.37
N THR A 241 -17.24 13.18 -35.42
CA THR A 241 -17.91 11.90 -35.70
C THR A 241 -19.39 11.96 -35.32
N SER A 242 -20.27 12.03 -36.32
CA SER A 242 -21.73 12.11 -36.15
C SER A 242 -22.37 10.83 -35.60
N GLN A 243 -21.80 9.65 -35.87
CA GLN A 243 -22.14 8.37 -35.20
C GLN A 243 -20.89 7.49 -35.02
N PRO A 244 -20.20 7.55 -33.86
CA PRO A 244 -18.96 6.82 -33.67
C PRO A 244 -19.24 5.33 -33.40
N ASN A 245 -18.89 4.48 -34.36
CA ASN A 245 -18.72 3.04 -34.11
C ASN A 245 -17.60 2.86 -33.05
N ILE A 246 -17.87 2.08 -31.99
CA ILE A 246 -16.91 1.84 -30.91
C ILE A 246 -15.57 1.28 -31.42
N ASP A 247 -15.58 0.38 -32.40
CA ASP A 247 -14.34 -0.18 -32.95
C ASP A 247 -13.49 0.90 -33.63
N LEU A 248 -14.09 1.76 -34.46
CA LEU A 248 -13.38 2.86 -35.12
C LEU A 248 -12.84 3.89 -34.11
N LEU A 249 -13.66 4.26 -33.13
CA LEU A 249 -13.28 5.22 -32.10
C LEU A 249 -12.10 4.70 -31.27
N THR A 250 -12.20 3.45 -30.79
CA THR A 250 -11.16 2.85 -29.95
C THR A 250 -9.82 2.72 -30.70
N ASP A 251 -9.85 2.40 -31.99
CA ASP A 251 -8.66 2.37 -32.82
C ASP A 251 -8.03 3.77 -33.00
N GLN A 252 -8.83 4.79 -33.35
CA GLN A 252 -8.35 6.17 -33.48
C GLN A 252 -7.73 6.71 -32.18
N ILE A 253 -8.35 6.42 -31.03
CA ILE A 253 -7.81 6.80 -29.71
C ILE A 253 -6.54 6.02 -29.40
N SER A 254 -6.50 4.71 -29.67
CA SER A 254 -5.33 3.87 -29.42
C SER A 254 -4.12 4.36 -30.21
N ARG A 255 -4.30 4.72 -31.48
CA ARG A 255 -3.28 5.35 -32.32
C ARG A 255 -2.85 6.70 -31.75
N THR A 256 -3.79 7.53 -31.31
CA THR A 256 -3.49 8.84 -30.70
C THR A 256 -2.67 8.71 -29.42
N ILE A 257 -3.01 7.76 -28.55
CA ILE A 257 -2.25 7.45 -27.33
C ILE A 257 -0.84 6.99 -27.71
N SER A 258 -0.74 6.12 -28.72
CA SER A 258 0.54 5.54 -29.15
C SER A 258 1.46 6.61 -29.76
N ALA A 259 0.93 7.51 -30.59
CA ALA A 259 1.66 8.66 -31.15
C ALA A 259 2.19 9.62 -30.08
N HIS A 260 1.48 9.76 -28.95
CA HIS A 260 1.88 10.61 -27.82
C HIS A 260 2.52 9.81 -26.66
N THR A 261 2.94 8.57 -26.92
CA THR A 261 3.71 7.75 -25.99
C THR A 261 5.17 7.72 -26.41
N SER A 262 6.04 8.31 -25.60
CA SER A 262 7.50 8.25 -25.81
C SER A 262 8.11 7.14 -24.98
N ASN A 263 8.93 6.29 -25.61
CA ASN A 263 9.81 5.36 -24.91
C ASN A 263 11.09 6.11 -24.55
N LYS A 264 11.18 6.60 -23.32
CA LYS A 264 12.42 7.17 -22.83
C LYS A 264 13.34 6.03 -22.41
N ILE A 265 14.40 5.80 -23.18
CA ILE A 265 15.49 4.91 -22.74
C ILE A 265 16.05 5.51 -21.45
N LEU A 266 15.87 4.80 -20.34
CA LEU A 266 16.63 5.11 -19.16
C LEU A 266 18.02 4.57 -19.42
N VAL A 267 18.97 5.49 -19.55
CA VAL A 267 20.30 5.24 -18.98
C VAL A 267 20.05 4.77 -17.56
N ASP A 268 20.67 3.67 -17.13
CA ASP A 268 20.48 3.12 -15.80
C ASP A 268 20.96 4.19 -14.79
N LYS A 269 20.04 5.07 -14.38
CA LYS A 269 20.34 6.14 -13.45
C LYS A 269 20.11 5.53 -12.09
N ASP A 270 21.20 5.23 -11.41
CA ASP A 270 21.29 4.81 -9.99
C ASP A 270 20.78 5.91 -9.03
N TYR A 271 19.67 6.56 -9.35
CA TYR A 271 18.97 7.42 -8.41
C TYR A 271 18.16 6.55 -7.45
N PRO A 272 18.13 6.90 -6.16
CA PRO A 272 17.27 6.23 -5.20
C PRO A 272 15.80 6.22 -5.67
N PRO A 273 15.00 5.20 -5.30
CA PRO A 273 13.63 5.01 -5.82
C PRO A 273 12.64 6.14 -5.47
N TRP A 274 13.06 7.08 -4.62
CA TRP A 274 12.31 8.26 -4.22
C TRP A 274 12.73 9.55 -4.96
N TRP A 275 13.72 9.49 -5.85
CA TRP A 275 14.17 10.65 -6.62
C TRP A 275 13.12 11.05 -7.66
N ASN A 276 12.77 12.34 -7.70
CA ASN A 276 11.75 12.87 -8.61
C ASN A 276 12.27 14.07 -9.42
N ALA A 277 11.44 14.58 -10.33
CA ALA A 277 11.79 15.71 -11.21
C ALA A 277 12.23 16.96 -10.43
N ALA A 278 11.60 17.26 -9.29
CA ALA A 278 12.00 18.38 -8.44
C ALA A 278 13.41 18.19 -7.87
N CYS A 279 13.75 16.98 -7.37
CA CYS A 279 15.11 16.66 -6.93
C CYS A 279 16.12 16.85 -8.07
N HIS A 280 15.79 16.37 -9.27
CA HIS A 280 16.64 16.50 -10.45
C HIS A 280 16.86 17.97 -10.83
N ASN A 281 15.79 18.75 -10.94
CA ASN A 281 15.85 20.16 -11.34
C ASN A 281 16.61 21.02 -10.33
N PHE A 282 16.35 20.86 -9.02
CA PHE A 282 17.07 21.63 -8.01
C PHE A 282 18.52 21.15 -7.81
N SER A 283 18.82 19.88 -8.08
CA SER A 283 20.21 19.41 -8.15
C SER A 283 20.96 20.10 -9.29
N ARG A 284 20.34 20.21 -10.48
CA ARG A 284 20.89 20.94 -11.63
C ARG A 284 21.05 22.43 -11.35
N LEU A 285 20.03 23.10 -10.81
CA LEU A 285 20.09 24.52 -10.45
C LEU A 285 21.15 24.79 -9.38
N LYS A 286 21.31 23.89 -8.39
CA LYS A 286 22.40 23.95 -7.41
C LYS A 286 23.76 23.90 -8.11
N LYS A 287 23.93 22.99 -9.08
CA LYS A 287 25.17 22.85 -9.86
C LYS A 287 25.46 24.11 -10.70
N LEU A 288 24.46 24.64 -11.40
CA LEU A 288 24.60 25.88 -12.19
C LEU A 288 24.92 27.09 -11.31
N ALA A 289 24.25 27.25 -10.17
CA ALA A 289 24.51 28.33 -9.22
C ALA A 289 25.90 28.20 -8.57
N TRP A 290 26.36 26.98 -8.30
CA TRP A 290 27.73 26.73 -7.85
C TRP A 290 28.75 27.15 -8.89
N ASN A 291 28.56 26.75 -10.16
CA ASN A 291 29.46 27.11 -11.25
C ASN A 291 29.53 28.62 -11.49
N LYS A 292 28.40 29.35 -11.35
CA LYS A 292 28.36 30.82 -11.43
C LYS A 292 29.01 31.51 -10.23
N ALA A 293 28.73 31.06 -9.01
CA ALA A 293 29.36 31.58 -7.79
C ALA A 293 30.88 31.33 -7.76
N ARG A 294 31.35 30.31 -8.49
CA ARG A 294 32.78 30.05 -8.70
C ARG A 294 33.42 30.99 -9.71
N ARG A 295 32.68 31.38 -10.76
CA ARG A 295 33.18 32.29 -11.82
C ARG A 295 33.13 33.77 -11.42
N ASN A 296 32.17 34.16 -10.58
CA ASN A 296 32.02 35.52 -10.07
C ASN A 296 32.20 35.55 -8.55
N ILE A 297 33.13 36.38 -8.06
CA ILE A 297 33.47 36.54 -6.63
C ILE A 297 32.34 37.24 -5.83
N ALA A 298 31.28 37.72 -6.50
CA ALA A 298 30.17 38.43 -5.88
C ALA A 298 29.43 37.59 -4.82
N THR A 299 29.25 38.16 -3.62
CA THR A 299 28.49 37.59 -2.50
C THR A 299 27.04 37.23 -2.88
N THR A 300 26.46 37.93 -3.85
CA THR A 300 25.11 37.68 -4.37
C THR A 300 24.97 36.31 -5.05
N GLU A 301 25.98 35.85 -5.80
CA GLU A 301 25.97 34.53 -6.45
C GLU A 301 26.14 33.39 -5.43
N TRP A 302 26.94 33.61 -4.38
CA TRP A 302 27.05 32.70 -3.24
C TRP A 302 25.74 32.58 -2.44
N ILE A 303 24.99 33.68 -2.29
CA ILE A 303 23.64 33.68 -1.70
C ILE A 303 22.68 32.87 -2.58
N LYS A 304 22.74 33.01 -3.92
CA LYS A 304 21.93 32.22 -4.86
C LYS A 304 22.27 30.72 -4.77
N TYR A 305 23.54 30.35 -4.65
CA TYR A 305 23.95 28.96 -4.39
C TYR A 305 23.38 28.44 -3.06
N LYS A 306 23.51 29.19 -1.96
CA LYS A 306 22.95 28.81 -0.64
C LYS A 306 21.43 28.61 -0.73
N LYS A 307 20.70 29.49 -1.43
CA LYS A 307 19.25 29.34 -1.68
C LYS A 307 18.94 28.07 -2.48
N CYS A 308 19.65 27.80 -3.58
CA CYS A 308 19.45 26.58 -4.38
C CYS A 308 19.79 25.30 -3.61
N ARG A 309 20.85 25.32 -2.79
CA ARG A 309 21.23 24.22 -1.89
C ARG A 309 20.13 23.93 -0.88
N SER A 310 19.55 24.96 -0.27
CA SER A 310 18.44 24.81 0.69
C SER A 310 17.18 24.28 0.01
N LYS A 311 16.80 24.79 -1.17
CA LYS A 311 15.68 24.27 -1.97
C LYS A 311 15.89 22.80 -2.36
N PHE A 312 17.09 22.44 -2.81
CA PHE A 312 17.44 21.04 -3.10
C PHE A 312 17.28 20.16 -1.85
N LYS A 313 17.85 20.55 -0.70
CA LYS A 313 17.70 19.81 0.57
C LYS A 313 16.23 19.63 0.97
N PHE A 314 15.41 20.68 0.82
CA PHE A 314 13.98 20.63 1.09
C PHE A 314 13.26 19.61 0.20
N HIS A 315 13.41 19.71 -1.12
CA HIS A 315 12.75 18.80 -2.06
C HIS A 315 13.26 17.37 -1.96
N PHE A 316 14.55 17.17 -1.70
CA PHE A 316 15.16 15.88 -1.41
C PHE A 316 14.50 15.21 -0.19
N LYS A 317 14.38 15.94 0.93
CA LYS A 317 13.76 15.43 2.16
C LYS A 317 12.28 15.13 1.92
N LYS A 318 11.55 16.02 1.27
CA LYS A 318 10.13 15.87 0.93
C LYS A 318 9.88 14.67 0.01
N ALA A 319 10.72 14.47 -1.01
CA ALA A 319 10.60 13.33 -1.92
C ALA A 319 10.81 12.00 -1.20
N LYS A 320 11.84 11.93 -0.33
CA LYS A 320 12.10 10.76 0.53
C LYS A 320 10.95 10.48 1.50
N GLU A 321 10.39 11.51 2.14
CA GLU A 321 9.24 11.37 3.04
C GLU A 321 7.99 10.89 2.29
N ASN A 322 7.63 11.53 1.18
CA ASN A 322 6.48 11.14 0.34
C ASN A 322 6.59 9.69 -0.14
N TYR A 323 7.80 9.24 -0.52
CA TYR A 323 8.02 7.85 -0.88
C TYR A 323 7.70 6.90 0.28
N TRP A 324 8.24 7.14 1.48
CA TRP A 324 7.96 6.28 2.62
C TRP A 324 6.52 6.37 3.12
N ASP A 325 5.88 7.54 3.04
CA ASP A 325 4.46 7.69 3.31
C ASP A 325 3.63 6.84 2.33
N ASN A 326 3.96 6.86 1.04
CA ASN A 326 3.31 5.99 0.04
C ASN A 326 3.60 4.51 0.30
N ILE A 327 4.85 4.13 0.60
CA ILE A 327 5.24 2.75 0.88
C ILE A 327 4.53 2.21 2.13
N SER A 328 4.42 3.01 3.19
CA SER A 328 3.73 2.61 4.43
C SER A 328 2.21 2.46 4.23
N LYS A 329 1.61 3.22 3.31
CA LYS A 329 0.22 3.01 2.86
C LYS A 329 0.09 1.72 2.04
N ILE A 330 1.04 1.45 1.14
CA ILE A 330 1.06 0.26 0.26
C ILE A 330 1.34 -1.03 1.04
N SER A 331 2.03 -0.96 2.18
CA SER A 331 2.40 -2.13 3.00
C SER A 331 1.21 -2.93 3.55
N ARG A 332 -0.02 -2.42 3.42
CA ARG A 332 -1.26 -3.20 3.63
C ARG A 332 -1.30 -4.44 2.75
N ASN A 333 -0.73 -4.39 1.55
CA ASN A 333 -0.66 -5.55 0.66
C ASN A 333 0.60 -6.39 0.98
N PRO A 334 0.45 -7.63 1.46
CA PRO A 334 1.58 -8.48 1.84
C PRO A 334 2.56 -8.74 0.68
N ARG A 335 2.06 -8.88 -0.56
CA ARG A 335 2.90 -9.11 -1.74
C ARG A 335 3.74 -7.88 -2.06
N MET A 336 3.16 -6.69 -1.93
CA MET A 336 3.92 -5.46 -2.14
C MET A 336 4.92 -5.21 -1.03
N PHE A 337 4.59 -5.53 0.24
CA PHE A 337 5.54 -5.45 1.34
C PHE A 337 6.81 -6.29 1.07
N PHE A 338 6.67 -7.55 0.64
CA PHE A 338 7.84 -8.38 0.30
C PHE A 338 8.53 -7.96 -1.01
N LYS A 339 7.77 -7.51 -2.02
CA LYS A 339 8.37 -6.93 -3.25
C LYS A 339 9.21 -5.68 -2.92
N ILE A 340 8.74 -4.86 -2.00
CA ILE A 340 9.44 -3.67 -1.50
C ILE A 340 10.66 -4.08 -0.68
N LEU A 341 10.53 -5.05 0.22
CA LEU A 341 11.67 -5.60 0.95
C LEU A 341 12.73 -6.10 -0.01
N ASN A 342 12.37 -6.95 -0.98
CA ASN A 342 13.31 -7.47 -1.97
C ASN A 342 13.97 -6.37 -2.81
N LYS A 343 13.25 -5.30 -3.15
CA LYS A 343 13.82 -4.12 -3.82
C LYS A 343 14.75 -3.28 -2.92
N LEU A 344 14.49 -3.23 -1.61
CA LEU A 344 15.29 -2.50 -0.62
C LEU A 344 16.41 -3.34 -0.01
N SER A 345 16.32 -4.66 -0.18
CA SER A 345 17.22 -5.72 0.26
C SER A 345 17.94 -6.33 -0.93
N SER A 346 18.17 -5.57 -2.01
CA SER A 346 19.10 -5.92 -3.10
C SER A 346 20.56 -5.99 -2.62
N HIS A 347 20.75 -6.75 -1.54
CA HIS A 347 21.90 -7.49 -1.06
C HIS A 347 21.67 -9.01 -1.23
N THR A 348 20.56 -9.46 -1.79
CA THR A 348 20.35 -10.86 -2.21
C THR A 348 20.37 -10.93 -3.72
N ASN A 349 21.24 -11.81 -4.24
CA ASN A 349 21.34 -12.21 -5.64
C ASN A 349 19.99 -12.16 -6.36
N PRO A 350 19.91 -11.66 -7.62
CA PRO A 350 18.93 -12.23 -8.52
C PRO A 350 19.33 -13.69 -8.65
N ASN A 351 18.65 -14.57 -7.89
CA ASN A 351 18.73 -16.00 -8.14
C ASN A 351 18.62 -16.17 -9.65
N VAL A 352 19.60 -16.87 -10.24
CA VAL A 352 19.54 -17.37 -11.61
C VAL A 352 18.10 -17.81 -11.88
N THR A 353 17.49 -17.17 -12.87
CA THR A 353 16.05 -17.23 -13.13
C THR A 353 15.67 -18.63 -13.61
N THR A 354 15.37 -19.52 -12.67
CA THR A 354 14.63 -20.78 -12.94
C THR A 354 13.23 -20.53 -13.52
N HIS A 355 12.81 -19.27 -13.70
CA HIS A 355 11.50 -18.85 -14.21
C HIS A 355 11.45 -18.73 -15.74
N GLU A 356 12.55 -18.95 -16.43
CA GLU A 356 12.62 -18.86 -17.90
C GLU A 356 12.56 -20.22 -18.61
N ILE A 357 12.34 -21.30 -17.85
CA ILE A 357 12.35 -22.68 -18.33
C ILE A 357 11.02 -23.35 -18.01
N ILE A 358 10.37 -23.95 -19.00
CA ILE A 358 9.14 -24.75 -18.87
C ILE A 358 9.47 -26.20 -19.21
N PHE A 359 9.04 -27.14 -18.38
CA PHE A 359 9.21 -28.57 -18.63
C PHE A 359 7.94 -29.14 -19.30
N HIS A 360 8.10 -29.73 -20.48
CA HIS A 360 7.00 -30.34 -21.24
C HIS A 360 7.54 -31.52 -22.07
N ASN A 361 6.85 -32.67 -22.05
CA ASN A 361 7.21 -33.90 -22.76
C ASN A 361 8.68 -34.32 -22.56
N ASN A 362 9.12 -34.42 -21.30
CA ASN A 362 10.49 -34.79 -20.90
C ASN A 362 11.62 -33.87 -21.42
N ARG A 363 11.30 -32.66 -21.91
CA ARG A 363 12.29 -31.67 -22.36
C ARG A 363 12.06 -30.29 -21.75
N TYR A 364 13.13 -29.53 -21.60
CA TYR A 364 13.09 -28.13 -21.17
C TYR A 364 12.94 -27.21 -22.38
N VAL A 365 11.89 -26.38 -22.37
CA VAL A 365 11.61 -25.38 -23.39
C VAL A 365 12.01 -24.01 -22.84
N THR A 366 12.89 -23.29 -23.54
CA THR A 366 13.40 -21.96 -23.16
C THR A 366 12.97 -20.84 -24.11
N ASN A 367 12.56 -21.18 -25.34
CA ASN A 367 12.13 -20.22 -26.35
C ASN A 367 10.78 -19.56 -25.95
N PRO A 368 10.70 -18.22 -25.84
CA PRO A 368 9.50 -17.51 -25.42
C PRO A 368 8.24 -17.76 -26.25
N ILE A 369 8.36 -17.87 -27.58
CA ILE A 369 7.22 -18.06 -28.49
C ILE A 369 6.68 -19.49 -28.36
N LYS A 370 7.57 -20.48 -28.29
CA LYS A 370 7.17 -21.88 -28.01
C LYS A 370 6.51 -21.99 -26.64
N GLN A 371 7.04 -21.32 -25.61
CA GLN A 371 6.44 -21.26 -24.29
C GLN A 371 5.05 -20.61 -24.30
N SER A 372 4.87 -19.47 -24.99
CA SER A 372 3.55 -18.82 -25.08
C SER A 372 2.52 -19.69 -25.78
N ASN A 373 2.91 -20.41 -26.84
CA ASN A 373 2.03 -21.36 -27.53
C ASN A 373 1.69 -22.60 -26.68
N LEU A 374 2.63 -23.11 -25.87
CA LEU A 374 2.35 -24.18 -24.91
C LEU A 374 1.33 -23.75 -23.85
N PHE A 375 1.46 -22.54 -23.31
CA PHE A 375 0.45 -21.96 -22.42
C PHE A 375 -0.89 -21.80 -23.13
N ALA A 376 -0.90 -21.32 -24.38
CA ALA A 376 -2.13 -21.11 -25.14
C ALA A 376 -2.86 -22.43 -25.37
N ASN A 377 -2.14 -23.49 -25.76
CA ASN A 377 -2.68 -24.83 -25.93
C ASN A 377 -3.21 -25.40 -24.61
N HIS A 378 -2.45 -25.30 -23.51
CA HIS A 378 -2.88 -25.78 -22.20
C HIS A 378 -4.16 -25.08 -21.69
N PHE A 379 -4.37 -23.81 -22.02
CA PHE A 379 -5.58 -23.09 -21.65
C PHE A 379 -6.72 -23.26 -22.68
N SER A 380 -6.45 -23.78 -23.89
CA SER A 380 -7.46 -24.03 -24.93
C SER A 380 -8.00 -25.46 -24.98
N SER A 381 -7.34 -26.45 -24.36
CA SER A 381 -7.61 -27.90 -24.51
C SER A 381 -9.03 -28.41 -24.18
N TYR A 382 -10.00 -27.55 -23.88
CA TYR A 382 -11.33 -27.94 -23.36
C TYR A 382 -12.52 -27.31 -24.10
N SER A 383 -12.32 -26.73 -25.28
CA SER A 383 -13.38 -26.02 -26.02
C SER A 383 -13.77 -26.76 -27.29
N HIS A 384 -14.88 -27.49 -27.26
CA HIS A 384 -15.59 -27.88 -28.47
C HIS A 384 -16.51 -26.73 -28.91
N GLU A 385 -16.73 -26.60 -30.22
CA GLU A 385 -17.76 -25.71 -30.75
C GLU A 385 -19.13 -26.24 -30.32
N VAL A 386 -19.96 -25.36 -29.76
CA VAL A 386 -21.33 -25.67 -29.35
C VAL A 386 -22.25 -24.73 -30.12
N GLN A 387 -23.31 -25.29 -30.71
CA GLN A 387 -24.36 -24.52 -31.36
C GLN A 387 -25.18 -23.81 -30.28
N PRO A 388 -25.43 -22.48 -30.39
CA PRO A 388 -26.17 -21.73 -29.38
C PRO A 388 -27.61 -22.24 -29.27
N ILE A 389 -28.09 -22.46 -28.05
CA ILE A 389 -29.48 -22.83 -27.79
C ILE A 389 -30.37 -21.61 -28.13
N PRO A 390 -31.44 -21.76 -28.93
CA PRO A 390 -32.42 -20.69 -29.10
C PRO A 390 -33.07 -20.37 -27.76
N LEU A 391 -32.85 -19.16 -27.26
CA LEU A 391 -33.36 -18.70 -25.96
C LEU A 391 -34.31 -17.53 -26.17
N ASP A 392 -35.43 -17.56 -25.48
CA ASP A 392 -36.36 -16.44 -25.43
C ASP A 392 -35.88 -15.40 -24.40
N TYR A 393 -35.68 -14.17 -24.87
CA TYR A 393 -35.33 -13.01 -24.04
C TYR A 393 -36.52 -12.07 -23.81
N SER A 394 -37.70 -12.39 -24.31
CA SER A 394 -38.88 -11.49 -24.44
C SER A 394 -39.37 -10.91 -23.12
N THR A 395 -39.22 -11.64 -22.01
CA THR A 395 -39.61 -11.15 -20.69
C THR A 395 -38.66 -10.05 -20.24
N GLU A 396 -39.08 -8.79 -20.23
CA GLU A 396 -38.21 -7.70 -19.81
C GLU A 396 -38.38 -7.38 -18.32
N ASN A 397 -37.28 -7.47 -17.57
CA ASN A 397 -37.20 -6.86 -16.25
C ASN A 397 -36.98 -5.34 -16.40
N GLU A 398 -37.99 -4.54 -16.08
CA GLU A 398 -37.99 -3.09 -16.28
C GLU A 398 -36.78 -2.40 -15.60
N PHE A 399 -36.45 -2.80 -14.36
CA PHE A 399 -35.34 -2.21 -13.63
C PHE A 399 -33.98 -2.50 -14.26
N LEU A 400 -33.76 -3.74 -14.71
CA LEU A 400 -32.49 -4.16 -15.30
C LEU A 400 -32.29 -3.57 -16.69
N ASN A 401 -33.36 -3.48 -17.49
CA ASN A 401 -33.30 -3.10 -18.91
C ASN A 401 -33.54 -1.62 -19.20
N ARG A 402 -33.77 -0.79 -18.17
CA ARG A 402 -33.87 0.68 -18.32
C ARG A 402 -32.61 1.30 -18.95
N ASN A 403 -32.76 2.50 -19.51
CA ASN A 403 -31.63 3.23 -20.10
C ASN A 403 -30.50 3.49 -19.10
N ILE A 404 -29.27 3.53 -19.58
CA ILE A 404 -28.07 3.79 -18.77
C ILE A 404 -28.07 5.25 -18.35
N GLU A 405 -28.03 5.49 -17.05
CA GLU A 405 -28.01 6.84 -16.52
C GLU A 405 -26.56 7.36 -16.41
N PHE A 406 -26.35 8.67 -16.63
CA PHE A 406 -25.00 9.27 -16.65
C PHE A 406 -24.21 9.06 -15.34
N TRP A 407 -24.89 9.03 -14.20
CA TRP A 407 -24.25 8.76 -12.91
C TRP A 407 -23.70 7.32 -12.82
N GLU A 408 -24.31 6.35 -13.49
CA GLU A 408 -23.82 4.97 -13.52
C GLU A 408 -22.47 4.90 -14.23
N LEU A 409 -22.33 5.64 -15.32
CA LEU A 409 -21.08 5.80 -16.06
C LEU A 409 -20.00 6.47 -15.21
N LYS A 410 -20.29 7.64 -14.61
CA LYS A 410 -19.35 8.35 -13.72
C LYS A 410 -18.91 7.46 -12.54
N ARG A 411 -19.85 6.72 -11.93
CA ARG A 411 -19.56 5.75 -10.86
C ARG A 411 -18.67 4.61 -11.36
N ALA A 412 -18.92 4.11 -12.58
CA ALA A 412 -18.14 3.02 -13.14
C ALA A 412 -16.69 3.45 -13.46
N ILE A 413 -16.50 4.65 -14.02
CA ILE A 413 -15.18 5.24 -14.31
C ILE A 413 -14.39 5.46 -13.02
N SER A 414 -15.00 6.09 -12.01
CA SER A 414 -14.31 6.40 -10.74
C SER A 414 -13.80 5.15 -10.03
N LYS A 415 -14.62 4.08 -10.00
CA LYS A 415 -14.27 2.77 -9.41
C LYS A 415 -13.24 1.98 -10.22
N THR A 416 -13.06 2.29 -11.50
CA THR A 416 -12.11 1.58 -12.36
C THR A 416 -10.68 2.01 -12.03
N LYS A 417 -9.84 1.04 -11.65
CA LYS A 417 -8.44 1.28 -11.29
C LYS A 417 -7.60 1.50 -12.54
N ASN A 418 -6.56 2.33 -12.43
CA ASN A 418 -5.59 2.51 -13.50
C ASN A 418 -4.60 1.32 -13.53
N SER A 419 -5.05 0.20 -14.09
CA SER A 419 -4.27 -1.02 -14.31
C SER A 419 -3.79 -1.12 -15.76
N THR A 420 -2.99 -2.14 -16.07
CA THR A 420 -2.60 -2.48 -17.45
C THR A 420 -3.84 -2.59 -18.35
N PRO A 421 -3.87 -1.91 -19.51
CA PRO A 421 -4.99 -1.97 -20.46
C PRO A 421 -5.07 -3.34 -21.16
N GLY A 422 -6.17 -3.56 -21.87
CA GLY A 422 -6.37 -4.72 -22.74
C GLY A 422 -5.63 -4.56 -24.07
N ALA A 423 -6.06 -5.31 -25.09
CA ALA A 423 -5.47 -5.24 -26.43
C ALA A 423 -5.64 -3.89 -27.12
N ASP A 424 -6.70 -3.15 -26.77
CA ASP A 424 -6.97 -1.78 -27.24
C ASP A 424 -5.95 -0.74 -26.76
N ASN A 425 -5.10 -1.06 -25.77
CA ASN A 425 -4.14 -0.15 -25.15
C ASN A 425 -4.73 1.14 -24.56
N ILE A 426 -6.04 1.21 -24.31
CA ILE A 426 -6.71 2.37 -23.70
C ILE A 426 -6.76 2.20 -22.17
N PRO A 427 -6.03 3.01 -21.37
CA PRO A 427 -6.00 2.87 -19.93
C PRO A 427 -7.15 3.65 -19.25
N ALA A 428 -7.48 3.27 -18.01
CA ALA A 428 -8.58 3.89 -17.26
C ALA A 428 -8.38 5.38 -16.96
N ILE A 429 -7.15 5.86 -16.95
CA ILE A 429 -6.85 7.29 -16.77
C ILE A 429 -7.34 8.15 -17.94
N TRP A 430 -7.48 7.59 -19.15
CA TRP A 430 -8.04 8.32 -20.30
C TRP A 430 -9.49 8.74 -19.99
N PHE A 431 -10.35 7.79 -19.61
CA PHE A 431 -11.74 8.05 -19.21
C PHE A 431 -11.88 9.04 -18.05
N LYS A 432 -10.92 9.06 -17.12
CA LYS A 432 -10.96 9.95 -15.95
C LYS A 432 -10.61 11.41 -16.26
N ASN A 433 -10.02 11.66 -17.42
CA ASN A 433 -9.58 12.99 -17.86
C ASN A 433 -10.49 13.59 -18.94
N LEU A 434 -11.52 12.85 -19.38
CA LEU A 434 -12.53 13.36 -20.33
C LEU A 434 -13.49 14.32 -19.63
N ASP A 435 -13.99 15.28 -20.39
CA ASP A 435 -15.04 16.21 -19.99
C ASP A 435 -16.44 15.58 -20.08
N ASP A 436 -17.42 16.21 -19.43
CA ASP A 436 -18.78 15.67 -19.32
C ASP A 436 -19.47 15.52 -20.69
N ALA A 437 -19.19 16.39 -21.67
CA ALA A 437 -19.76 16.27 -23.01
C ALA A 437 -19.23 15.02 -23.75
N SER A 438 -17.92 14.75 -23.67
CA SER A 438 -17.35 13.50 -24.19
C SER A 438 -17.90 12.26 -23.49
N LEU A 439 -18.11 12.34 -22.17
CA LEU A 439 -18.70 11.24 -21.41
C LEU A 439 -20.17 10.97 -21.80
N LEU A 440 -20.95 12.00 -22.16
CA LEU A 440 -22.31 11.82 -22.68
C LEU A 440 -22.33 11.11 -24.04
N LYS A 441 -21.35 11.38 -24.92
CA LYS A 441 -21.19 10.63 -26.17
C LYS A 441 -20.88 9.16 -25.90
N ILE A 442 -19.97 8.89 -24.95
CA ILE A 442 -19.69 7.52 -24.48
C ILE A 442 -20.96 6.85 -23.91
N LEU A 443 -21.78 7.58 -23.15
CA LEU A 443 -23.04 7.06 -22.61
C LEU A 443 -23.97 6.58 -23.74
N GLY A 444 -24.14 7.37 -24.80
CA GLY A 444 -24.93 7.00 -25.98
C GLY A 444 -24.41 5.72 -26.65
N MET A 445 -23.07 5.58 -26.78
CA MET A 445 -22.47 4.37 -27.33
C MET A 445 -22.74 3.13 -26.46
N LEU A 446 -22.65 3.26 -25.13
CA LEU A 446 -22.97 2.17 -24.21
C LEU A 446 -24.46 1.81 -24.24
N GLN A 447 -25.34 2.79 -24.43
CA GLN A 447 -26.78 2.56 -24.59
C GLN A 447 -27.05 1.75 -25.86
N GLN A 448 -26.46 2.15 -26.99
CA GLN A 448 -26.56 1.40 -28.25
C GLN A 448 -26.05 -0.05 -28.11
N GLN A 449 -25.01 -0.28 -27.31
CA GLN A 449 -24.51 -1.63 -27.01
C GLN A 449 -25.51 -2.46 -26.22
N LEU A 450 -26.21 -1.86 -25.25
CA LEU A 450 -27.26 -2.52 -24.50
C LEU A 450 -28.46 -2.88 -25.40
N ASP A 451 -28.87 -1.97 -26.28
CA ASP A 451 -30.04 -2.16 -27.14
C ASP A 451 -29.79 -3.15 -28.29
N SER A 452 -28.67 -3.02 -29.00
CA SER A 452 -28.35 -3.85 -30.17
C SER A 452 -27.75 -5.22 -29.82
N SER A 453 -27.02 -5.31 -28.70
CA SER A 453 -26.19 -6.47 -28.33
C SER A 453 -25.15 -6.87 -29.40
N VAL A 454 -24.70 -5.93 -30.24
CA VAL A 454 -23.63 -6.12 -31.22
C VAL A 454 -22.30 -5.65 -30.62
N LEU A 455 -21.48 -6.61 -30.17
CA LEU A 455 -20.26 -6.31 -29.42
C LEU A 455 -19.05 -5.99 -30.32
N PRO A 456 -18.23 -4.99 -29.93
CA PRO A 456 -16.93 -4.72 -30.55
C PRO A 456 -16.00 -5.94 -30.48
N LYS A 457 -15.25 -6.20 -31.56
CA LYS A 457 -14.29 -7.32 -31.60
C LYS A 457 -13.24 -7.19 -30.49
N ALA A 458 -12.81 -5.97 -30.20
CA ALA A 458 -11.85 -5.68 -29.13
C ALA A 458 -12.35 -6.04 -27.73
N TRP A 459 -13.66 -6.11 -27.51
CA TRP A 459 -14.24 -6.48 -26.20
C TRP A 459 -14.26 -7.99 -25.98
N LYS A 460 -14.38 -8.77 -27.06
CA LYS A 460 -14.31 -10.24 -27.04
C LYS A 460 -12.86 -10.78 -27.06
N HIS A 461 -11.89 -9.94 -27.42
CA HIS A 461 -10.47 -10.32 -27.47
C HIS A 461 -9.73 -10.02 -26.15
N THR A 462 -8.97 -11.01 -25.65
CA THR A 462 -8.29 -10.94 -24.35
C THR A 462 -6.80 -11.28 -24.44
N ILE A 463 -5.95 -10.46 -23.81
CA ILE A 463 -4.54 -10.82 -23.59
C ILE A 463 -4.41 -11.51 -22.23
N ILE A 464 -3.99 -12.78 -22.22
CA ILE A 464 -3.79 -13.55 -21.00
C ILE A 464 -2.34 -13.44 -20.53
N ILE A 465 -2.15 -13.10 -19.26
CA ILE A 465 -0.83 -13.09 -18.60
C ILE A 465 -0.77 -14.27 -17.59
N PRO A 466 0.09 -15.27 -17.81
CA PRO A 466 0.30 -16.36 -16.86
C PRO A 466 0.97 -15.85 -15.58
N ILE A 467 0.31 -16.00 -14.42
CA ILE A 467 0.87 -15.63 -13.11
C ILE A 467 1.13 -16.89 -12.26
N PRO A 468 2.36 -17.10 -11.74
CA PRO A 468 2.68 -18.29 -10.97
C PRO A 468 1.92 -18.35 -9.63
N LYS A 469 1.42 -19.54 -9.30
CA LYS A 469 0.84 -19.87 -7.99
C LYS A 469 1.96 -19.85 -6.94
N PRO A 470 1.71 -19.31 -5.72
CA PRO A 470 2.73 -19.29 -4.67
C PRO A 470 3.18 -20.70 -4.29
N ASN A 471 4.48 -20.88 -4.06
CA ASN A 471 5.10 -22.14 -3.58
C ASN A 471 4.86 -23.38 -4.47
N LYS A 472 4.51 -23.18 -5.75
CA LYS A 472 4.43 -24.27 -6.74
C LYS A 472 5.64 -24.24 -7.64
N ASP A 473 6.00 -25.40 -8.16
CA ASP A 473 7.08 -25.57 -9.13
C ASP A 473 6.79 -24.75 -10.39
N LYS A 474 7.66 -23.78 -10.68
CA LYS A 474 7.47 -22.82 -11.78
C LYS A 474 7.85 -23.38 -13.14
N THR A 475 8.41 -24.59 -13.20
CA THR A 475 8.68 -25.26 -14.48
C THR A 475 7.42 -25.89 -15.09
N LYS A 476 6.37 -26.11 -14.30
CA LYS A 476 5.13 -26.78 -14.74
C LYS A 476 4.05 -25.79 -15.18
N LEU A 477 3.36 -26.07 -16.29
CA LEU A 477 2.27 -25.25 -16.83
C LEU A 477 1.08 -25.09 -15.85
N THR A 478 0.72 -26.17 -15.14
CA THR A 478 -0.39 -26.22 -14.15
C THR A 478 -0.18 -25.30 -12.93
N SER A 479 1.05 -24.83 -12.73
CA SER A 479 1.42 -23.89 -11.67
C SER A 479 1.05 -22.44 -11.97
N TYR A 480 0.53 -22.11 -13.16
CA TYR A 480 0.19 -20.75 -13.54
C TYR A 480 -1.33 -20.51 -13.54
N ARG A 481 -1.75 -19.26 -13.29
CA ARG A 481 -3.12 -18.78 -13.46
C ARG A 481 -3.23 -17.92 -14.73
N PRO A 482 -4.24 -18.13 -15.58
CA PRO A 482 -4.45 -17.29 -16.76
C PRO A 482 -5.18 -15.99 -16.37
N ILE A 483 -4.48 -14.88 -16.20
CA ILE A 483 -5.12 -13.59 -15.90
C ILE A 483 -5.48 -12.86 -17.19
N ALA A 484 -6.78 -12.68 -17.42
CA ALA A 484 -7.36 -12.01 -18.58
C ALA A 484 -7.26 -10.48 -18.49
N LEU A 485 -6.62 -9.85 -19.48
CA LEU A 485 -6.66 -8.41 -19.70
C LEU A 485 -7.70 -8.06 -20.77
N THR A 486 -8.92 -7.77 -20.33
CA THR A 486 -9.99 -7.25 -21.20
C THR A 486 -9.92 -5.72 -21.34
N SER A 487 -10.53 -5.20 -22.41
CA SER A 487 -10.68 -3.76 -22.68
C SER A 487 -11.15 -3.00 -21.45
N VAL A 488 -10.53 -1.85 -21.17
CA VAL A 488 -10.99 -0.98 -20.08
C VAL A 488 -12.37 -0.41 -20.38
N PHE A 489 -12.67 -0.19 -21.66
CA PHE A 489 -13.97 0.31 -22.08
C PHE A 489 -15.07 -0.71 -21.76
N CYS A 490 -14.85 -1.99 -22.10
CA CYS A 490 -15.71 -3.10 -21.72
C CYS A 490 -15.86 -3.20 -20.19
N LYS A 491 -14.76 -3.11 -19.42
CA LYS A 491 -14.81 -3.17 -17.95
C LYS A 491 -15.68 -2.07 -17.31
N ILE A 492 -15.76 -0.89 -17.92
CA ILE A 492 -16.64 0.19 -17.47
C ILE A 492 -18.10 -0.24 -17.65
N PHE A 493 -18.44 -0.76 -18.83
CA PHE A 493 -19.78 -1.23 -19.13
C PHE A 493 -20.19 -2.43 -18.25
N GLU A 494 -19.33 -3.45 -18.15
CA GLU A 494 -19.52 -4.59 -17.25
C GLU A 494 -19.78 -4.16 -15.80
N ARG A 495 -19.14 -3.07 -15.33
CA ARG A 495 -19.32 -2.54 -13.97
C ARG A 495 -20.67 -1.85 -13.76
N ILE A 496 -21.27 -1.30 -14.81
CA ILE A 496 -22.63 -0.78 -14.79
C ILE A 496 -23.59 -1.96 -14.61
N LEU A 497 -23.49 -2.95 -15.51
CA LEU A 497 -24.35 -4.15 -15.49
C LEU A 497 -24.21 -4.95 -14.20
N ALA A 498 -22.98 -5.22 -13.75
CA ALA A 498 -22.72 -5.98 -12.52
C ALA A 498 -23.37 -5.31 -11.31
N HIS A 499 -23.42 -3.98 -11.26
CA HIS A 499 -24.08 -3.27 -10.16
C HIS A 499 -25.60 -3.42 -10.20
N ARG A 500 -26.21 -3.30 -11.40
CA ARG A 500 -27.66 -3.50 -11.58
C ARG A 500 -28.09 -4.91 -11.18
N ILE A 501 -27.37 -5.91 -11.66
CA ILE A 501 -27.61 -7.33 -11.35
C ILE A 501 -27.45 -7.59 -9.85
N THR A 502 -26.34 -7.14 -9.27
CA THR A 502 -26.08 -7.34 -7.83
C THR A 502 -27.16 -6.65 -6.98
N HIS A 503 -27.60 -5.44 -7.38
CA HIS A 503 -28.68 -4.74 -6.70
C HIS A 503 -29.97 -5.54 -6.73
N PHE A 504 -30.41 -5.93 -7.92
CA PHE A 504 -31.64 -6.69 -8.13
C PHE A 504 -31.67 -7.99 -7.32
N LEU A 505 -30.60 -8.79 -7.40
CA LEU A 505 -30.49 -10.05 -6.67
C LEU A 505 -30.51 -9.87 -5.14
N THR A 506 -29.87 -8.81 -4.65
CA THR A 506 -29.78 -8.54 -3.21
C THR A 506 -31.09 -7.97 -2.66
N SER A 507 -31.72 -7.02 -3.37
CA SER A 507 -32.97 -6.38 -2.93
C SER A 507 -34.15 -7.35 -2.93
N GLN A 508 -34.20 -8.25 -3.91
CA GLN A 508 -35.23 -9.27 -4.04
C GLN A 508 -34.92 -10.56 -3.24
N LYS A 509 -33.82 -10.58 -2.46
CA LYS A 509 -33.36 -11.74 -1.66
C LYS A 509 -33.32 -13.06 -2.45
N LYS A 510 -32.95 -13.03 -3.73
CA LYS A 510 -32.94 -14.20 -4.63
C LYS A 510 -31.75 -15.14 -4.43
N LEU A 511 -30.79 -14.78 -3.58
CA LEU A 511 -29.56 -15.55 -3.34
C LEU A 511 -29.57 -16.21 -1.97
N ASN A 512 -29.09 -17.45 -1.90
CA ASN A 512 -29.02 -18.19 -0.65
C ASN A 512 -28.15 -17.46 0.41
N PRO A 513 -28.56 -17.41 1.70
CA PRO A 513 -27.79 -16.76 2.77
C PRO A 513 -26.40 -17.35 3.01
N ASN A 514 -26.17 -18.62 2.67
CA ASN A 514 -24.91 -19.34 2.86
C ASN A 514 -23.87 -19.12 1.76
N GLN A 515 -24.18 -18.23 0.81
CA GLN A 515 -23.26 -17.82 -0.25
C GLN A 515 -22.54 -16.54 0.15
N HIS A 516 -21.25 -16.60 0.44
CA HIS A 516 -20.53 -15.45 1.03
C HIS A 516 -19.60 -14.74 0.03
N GLY A 517 -19.11 -15.45 -0.98
CA GLY A 517 -18.15 -14.91 -1.95
C GLY A 517 -18.74 -13.82 -2.84
N PHE A 518 -17.98 -12.76 -3.11
CA PHE A 518 -18.26 -11.70 -4.09
C PHE A 518 -19.52 -10.86 -3.89
N LEU A 519 -20.27 -11.06 -2.80
CA LEU A 519 -21.51 -10.34 -2.50
C LEU A 519 -21.29 -9.16 -1.54
N PRO A 520 -22.07 -8.07 -1.66
CA PRO A 520 -22.03 -6.98 -0.70
C PRO A 520 -22.49 -7.45 0.69
N PHE A 521 -21.99 -6.79 1.74
CA PHE A 521 -22.32 -7.07 3.16
C PHE A 521 -21.90 -8.45 3.70
N ARG A 522 -21.40 -9.34 2.84
CA ARG A 522 -20.85 -10.65 3.19
C ARG A 522 -19.33 -10.63 3.02
N ASP A 523 -18.62 -11.32 3.89
CA ASP A 523 -17.17 -11.44 3.82
C ASP A 523 -16.69 -12.81 4.32
N ASN A 524 -15.38 -13.03 4.26
CA ASN A 524 -14.77 -14.25 4.77
C ASN A 524 -15.01 -14.44 6.28
N HIS A 525 -15.16 -13.36 7.06
CA HIS A 525 -15.43 -13.48 8.50
C HIS A 525 -16.82 -14.08 8.73
N THR A 526 -17.83 -13.67 7.95
CA THR A 526 -19.19 -14.23 8.04
C THR A 526 -19.22 -15.74 7.76
N ALA A 527 -18.54 -16.20 6.70
CA ALA A 527 -18.48 -17.62 6.35
C ALA A 527 -17.81 -18.47 7.45
N ILE A 528 -16.62 -18.03 7.90
CA ILE A 528 -15.86 -18.80 8.90
C ILE A 528 -16.57 -18.78 10.25
N TYR A 529 -17.20 -17.67 10.65
CA TYR A 529 -17.94 -17.58 11.91
C TYR A 529 -19.19 -18.48 11.90
N ARG A 530 -19.90 -18.60 10.77
CA ARG A 530 -21.06 -19.49 10.65
C ARG A 530 -20.70 -20.96 10.89
N ILE A 531 -19.63 -21.44 10.24
CA ILE A 531 -19.08 -22.77 10.48
C ILE A 531 -18.68 -22.95 11.95
N TYR A 532 -17.99 -21.96 12.52
CA TYR A 532 -17.57 -22.00 13.93
C TYR A 532 -18.77 -22.08 14.89
N SER A 533 -19.84 -21.33 14.61
CA SER A 533 -21.08 -21.37 15.41
C SER A 533 -21.72 -22.75 15.37
N ALA A 534 -21.84 -23.35 14.18
CA ALA A 534 -22.39 -24.69 14.02
C ALA A 534 -21.56 -25.77 14.75
N ILE A 535 -20.23 -25.68 14.70
CA ILE A 535 -19.33 -26.55 15.48
C ILE A 535 -19.58 -26.38 16.99
N SER A 536 -19.66 -25.13 17.45
CA SER A 536 -19.86 -24.82 18.87
C SER A 536 -21.20 -25.34 19.38
N GLU A 537 -22.25 -25.22 18.57
CA GLU A 537 -23.59 -25.72 18.88
C GLU A 537 -23.62 -27.26 18.93
N ALA A 538 -23.01 -27.93 17.97
CA ALA A 538 -22.90 -29.40 17.98
C ALA A 538 -22.17 -29.90 19.23
N ARG A 539 -21.07 -29.23 19.63
CA ARG A 539 -20.33 -29.55 20.86
C ARG A 539 -21.16 -29.30 22.12
N LYS A 540 -21.90 -28.20 22.20
CA LYS A 540 -22.81 -27.89 23.32
C LYS A 540 -23.87 -28.97 23.48
N ASN A 541 -24.42 -29.43 22.36
CA ASN A 541 -25.48 -30.44 22.31
C ASN A 541 -24.95 -31.89 22.32
N LYS A 542 -23.64 -32.11 22.56
CA LYS A 542 -23.00 -33.44 22.55
C LYS A 542 -23.28 -34.26 21.26
N LYS A 543 -23.41 -33.60 20.12
CA LYS A 543 -23.58 -34.21 18.78
C LYS A 543 -22.22 -34.43 18.10
N PHE A 544 -22.14 -35.41 17.21
CA PHE A 544 -21.07 -35.49 16.22
C PHE A 544 -21.18 -34.34 15.22
N PHE A 545 -20.05 -33.91 14.65
CA PHE A 545 -19.99 -32.90 13.60
C PHE A 545 -18.98 -33.36 12.56
N VAL A 546 -19.46 -33.70 11.37
CA VAL A 546 -18.61 -34.12 10.25
C VAL A 546 -18.78 -33.12 9.12
N ALA A 547 -17.68 -32.75 8.49
CA ALA A 547 -17.65 -31.84 7.36
C ALA A 547 -16.81 -32.40 6.21
N VAL A 548 -17.20 -32.06 5.00
CA VAL A 548 -16.49 -32.38 3.76
C VAL A 548 -16.10 -31.08 3.08
N SER A 549 -14.80 -30.90 2.88
CA SER A 549 -14.25 -29.81 2.07
C SER A 549 -14.12 -30.29 0.63
N LEU A 550 -14.72 -29.57 -0.31
CA LEU A 550 -14.69 -29.89 -1.74
C LEU A 550 -13.99 -28.76 -2.51
N ASP A 551 -13.14 -29.12 -3.48
CA ASP A 551 -12.40 -28.19 -4.37
C ASP A 551 -12.83 -28.43 -5.82
N ILE A 552 -13.43 -27.41 -6.46
CA ILE A 552 -13.79 -27.47 -7.88
C ILE A 552 -12.54 -27.23 -8.74
N LYS A 553 -12.26 -28.15 -9.66
CA LYS A 553 -11.13 -28.04 -10.60
C LYS A 553 -11.40 -26.92 -11.60
N SER A 554 -10.53 -25.91 -11.58
CA SER A 554 -10.55 -24.77 -12.52
C SER A 554 -11.92 -24.10 -12.61
N ALA A 555 -12.57 -23.84 -11.47
CA ALA A 555 -13.97 -23.44 -11.36
C ALA A 555 -14.45 -22.41 -12.41
N TYR A 556 -13.74 -21.29 -12.57
CA TYR A 556 -14.11 -20.25 -13.54
C TYR A 556 -14.00 -20.75 -14.99
N ASP A 557 -12.92 -21.48 -15.30
CA ASP A 557 -12.65 -21.97 -16.65
C ASP A 557 -13.61 -23.11 -17.04
N SER A 558 -14.25 -23.74 -16.04
CA SER A 558 -15.16 -24.87 -16.20
C SER A 558 -16.64 -24.50 -16.39
N VAL A 559 -17.04 -23.24 -16.20
CA VAL A 559 -18.44 -22.81 -16.38
C VAL A 559 -18.85 -22.94 -17.85
N HIS A 560 -19.96 -23.63 -18.10
CA HIS A 560 -20.57 -23.69 -19.43
C HIS A 560 -21.50 -22.49 -19.65
N VAL A 561 -21.28 -21.73 -20.71
CA VAL A 561 -21.95 -20.44 -20.94
C VAL A 561 -23.43 -20.63 -21.25
N ASP A 562 -23.78 -21.55 -22.14
CA ASP A 562 -25.18 -21.77 -22.55
C ASP A 562 -26.02 -22.34 -21.40
N ASP A 563 -25.38 -22.95 -20.40
CA ASP A 563 -26.02 -23.49 -19.20
C ASP A 563 -26.22 -22.39 -18.11
N LEU A 564 -25.41 -21.33 -18.16
CA LEU A 564 -25.49 -20.20 -17.23
C LEU A 564 -26.67 -19.26 -17.57
N ILE A 565 -27.00 -19.08 -18.85
CA ILE A 565 -28.05 -18.15 -19.28
C ILE A 565 -29.45 -18.58 -18.78
N PRO A 566 -29.87 -19.85 -18.88
CA PRO A 566 -31.11 -20.33 -18.27
C PRO A 566 -31.20 -20.04 -16.77
N LYS A 567 -30.11 -20.22 -16.00
CA LYS A 567 -30.07 -19.86 -14.58
C LYS A 567 -30.29 -18.36 -14.35
N CYS A 568 -29.75 -17.51 -15.23
CA CYS A 568 -29.98 -16.07 -15.18
C CYS A 568 -31.48 -15.75 -15.41
N LEU A 569 -32.10 -16.37 -16.40
CA LEU A 569 -33.52 -16.21 -16.73
C LEU A 569 -34.42 -16.68 -15.56
N GLN A 570 -34.13 -17.84 -14.95
CA GLN A 570 -34.85 -18.35 -13.78
C GLN A 570 -34.80 -17.39 -12.59
N LEU A 571 -33.68 -16.68 -12.40
CA LEU A 571 -33.55 -15.64 -11.37
C LEU A 571 -34.20 -14.30 -11.78
N GLY A 572 -34.87 -14.21 -12.94
CA GLY A 572 -35.52 -13.00 -13.45
C GLY A 572 -34.54 -11.94 -13.99
N ILE A 573 -33.32 -12.36 -14.37
CA ILE A 573 -32.37 -11.55 -15.14
C ILE A 573 -32.65 -11.85 -16.61
N SER A 574 -33.42 -10.99 -17.25
CA SER A 574 -33.97 -11.22 -18.59
C SER A 574 -33.90 -9.94 -19.45
N GLY A 575 -34.27 -10.01 -20.73
CA GLY A 575 -34.20 -8.90 -21.68
C GLY A 575 -32.79 -8.59 -22.22
N LYS A 576 -32.57 -7.30 -22.55
CA LYS A 576 -31.35 -6.73 -23.14
C LYS A 576 -30.07 -7.11 -22.40
N ILE A 577 -30.06 -7.05 -21.06
CA ILE A 577 -28.88 -7.39 -20.26
C ILE A 577 -28.46 -8.86 -20.48
N THR A 578 -29.41 -9.79 -20.47
CA THR A 578 -29.13 -11.22 -20.63
C THR A 578 -28.65 -11.55 -22.04
N LYS A 579 -29.28 -10.94 -23.05
CA LYS A 579 -28.83 -11.04 -24.44
C LYS A 579 -27.39 -10.55 -24.60
N TRP A 580 -27.07 -9.38 -24.05
CA TRP A 580 -25.71 -8.84 -24.09
C TRP A 580 -24.69 -9.75 -23.38
N MET A 581 -25.03 -10.26 -22.19
CA MET A 581 -24.14 -11.18 -21.44
C MET A 581 -23.89 -12.48 -22.21
N HIS A 582 -24.92 -13.03 -22.83
CA HIS A 582 -24.81 -14.24 -23.65
C HIS A 582 -23.84 -14.01 -24.81
N HIS A 583 -24.06 -12.95 -25.61
CA HIS A 583 -23.19 -12.61 -26.73
C HIS A 583 -21.75 -12.25 -26.28
N PHE A 584 -21.58 -11.63 -25.10
CA PHE A 584 -20.26 -11.30 -24.55
C PHE A 584 -19.43 -12.54 -24.22
N LEU A 585 -20.07 -13.60 -23.71
CA LEU A 585 -19.39 -14.80 -23.27
C LEU A 585 -19.09 -15.79 -24.42
N GLN A 586 -19.84 -15.69 -25.52
CA GLN A 586 -19.67 -16.51 -26.73
C GLN A 586 -18.57 -16.01 -27.67
N GLU A 587 -17.91 -16.96 -28.35
CA GLU A 587 -16.90 -16.72 -29.40
C GLU A 587 -15.75 -15.77 -28.97
N ARG A 588 -15.25 -15.96 -27.75
CA ARG A 588 -14.16 -15.11 -27.24
C ARG A 588 -12.82 -15.56 -27.81
N SER A 589 -11.95 -14.61 -28.14
CA SER A 589 -10.60 -14.92 -28.58
C SER A 589 -9.56 -14.49 -27.55
N PHE A 590 -8.43 -15.19 -27.50
CA PHE A 590 -7.34 -14.86 -26.59
C PHE A 590 -5.95 -15.14 -27.17
N GLN A 591 -4.96 -14.43 -26.64
CA GLN A 591 -3.53 -14.68 -26.85
C GLN A 591 -2.78 -14.65 -25.52
N ILE A 592 -1.73 -15.44 -25.39
CA ILE A 592 -0.85 -15.46 -24.22
C ILE A 592 0.30 -14.48 -24.43
N LYS A 593 0.47 -13.54 -23.49
CA LYS A 593 1.66 -12.68 -23.43
C LYS A 593 2.67 -13.25 -22.44
N TRP A 594 3.80 -13.73 -22.96
CA TRP A 594 4.89 -14.30 -22.18
C TRP A 594 6.24 -13.71 -22.63
N ARG A 595 7.01 -13.13 -21.70
CA ARG A 595 8.31 -12.49 -21.98
C ARG A 595 8.28 -11.52 -23.18
N ASN A 596 7.20 -10.73 -23.28
CA ASN A 596 6.90 -9.80 -24.39
C ASN A 596 6.57 -10.44 -25.76
N CYS A 597 6.54 -11.77 -25.87
CA CYS A 597 6.03 -12.46 -27.05
C CYS A 597 4.53 -12.76 -26.88
N LEU A 598 3.81 -12.77 -28.01
CA LEU A 598 2.41 -13.21 -28.08
C LEU A 598 2.34 -14.61 -28.69
N SER A 599 1.41 -15.43 -28.20
CA SER A 599 1.06 -16.70 -28.83
C SER A 599 0.22 -16.50 -30.10
N ASN A 600 -0.02 -17.59 -30.80
CA ASN A 600 -1.07 -17.67 -31.80
C ASN A 600 -2.45 -17.37 -31.18
N LEU A 601 -3.36 -16.83 -31.99
CA LEU A 601 -4.74 -16.59 -31.60
C LEU A 601 -5.45 -17.92 -31.32
N LYS A 602 -6.20 -17.99 -30.23
CA LYS A 602 -7.07 -19.11 -29.88
C LYS A 602 -8.48 -18.60 -29.58
N THR A 603 -9.48 -19.39 -29.93
CA THR A 603 -10.88 -19.14 -29.58
C THR A 603 -11.25 -19.97 -28.35
N SER A 604 -12.09 -19.43 -27.48
CA SER A 604 -12.62 -20.11 -26.30
C SER A 604 -14.14 -19.99 -26.26
N PHE A 605 -14.78 -21.15 -26.14
CA PHE A 605 -16.23 -21.29 -26.03
C PHE A 605 -16.69 -21.62 -24.59
N LYS A 606 -15.76 -21.81 -23.65
CA LYS A 606 -16.04 -22.21 -22.27
C LYS A 606 -15.41 -21.26 -21.25
N GLY A 607 -16.02 -21.18 -20.07
CA GLY A 607 -15.48 -20.54 -18.89
C GLY A 607 -15.69 -19.03 -18.82
N LEU A 608 -15.55 -18.49 -17.61
CA LEU A 608 -15.67 -17.06 -17.33
C LEU A 608 -14.27 -16.41 -17.33
N PRO A 609 -14.08 -15.27 -18.02
CA PRO A 609 -12.76 -14.63 -18.13
C PRO A 609 -12.21 -14.16 -16.76
N GLN A 610 -11.12 -14.76 -16.28
CA GLN A 610 -10.47 -14.42 -15.00
C GLN A 610 -9.84 -13.00 -15.02
N GLY A 611 -10.65 -11.99 -14.72
CA GLY A 611 -10.26 -10.57 -14.80
C GLY A 611 -11.39 -9.64 -15.28
N SER A 612 -12.46 -10.21 -15.81
CA SER A 612 -13.73 -9.52 -16.09
C SER A 612 -14.41 -9.06 -14.79
N VAL A 613 -15.19 -7.98 -14.90
CA VAL A 613 -15.93 -7.41 -13.77
C VAL A 613 -17.22 -8.18 -13.51
N LEU A 614 -17.83 -8.78 -14.54
CA LEU A 614 -19.06 -9.57 -14.43
C LEU A 614 -18.83 -11.01 -13.95
N SER A 615 -17.68 -11.62 -14.28
CA SER A 615 -17.43 -13.03 -13.95
C SER A 615 -17.70 -13.44 -12.49
N PRO A 616 -17.37 -12.64 -11.45
CA PRO A 616 -17.66 -13.03 -10.08
C PRO A 616 -19.15 -13.15 -9.75
N ILE A 617 -20.00 -12.23 -10.24
CA ILE A 617 -21.44 -12.29 -9.97
C ILE A 617 -22.12 -13.38 -10.82
N LEU A 618 -21.62 -13.61 -12.04
CA LEU A 618 -22.07 -14.72 -12.89
C LEU A 618 -21.76 -16.08 -12.26
N TYR A 619 -20.57 -16.24 -11.66
CA TYR A 619 -20.22 -17.45 -10.93
C TYR A 619 -21.11 -17.64 -9.68
N VAL A 620 -21.47 -16.56 -9.00
CA VAL A 620 -22.43 -16.60 -7.89
C VAL A 620 -23.79 -17.12 -8.36
N ILE A 621 -24.30 -16.60 -9.48
CA ILE A 621 -25.56 -17.06 -10.09
C ILE A 621 -25.47 -18.55 -10.47
N PHE A 622 -24.36 -18.95 -11.08
CA PHE A 622 -24.14 -20.34 -11.51
C PHE A 622 -24.24 -21.35 -10.37
N MET A 623 -23.70 -20.99 -9.19
CA MET A 623 -23.67 -21.84 -8.00
C MET A 623 -24.93 -21.75 -7.14
N ASN A 624 -25.93 -20.91 -7.48
CA ASN A 624 -27.03 -20.60 -6.56
C ASN A 624 -27.97 -21.79 -6.30
N ASP A 625 -28.20 -22.64 -7.30
CA ASP A 625 -29.01 -23.87 -7.19
C ASP A 625 -28.21 -25.05 -6.58
N PHE A 626 -26.91 -24.89 -6.32
CA PHE A 626 -26.13 -25.91 -5.60
C PHE A 626 -26.75 -26.24 -4.24
N PHE A 627 -27.40 -25.26 -3.58
CA PHE A 627 -28.03 -25.48 -2.29
C PHE A 627 -29.23 -26.43 -2.35
N GLU A 628 -29.79 -26.67 -3.54
CA GLU A 628 -30.89 -27.63 -3.76
C GLU A 628 -30.38 -29.09 -3.74
N THR A 629 -29.06 -29.32 -3.80
CA THR A 629 -28.47 -30.66 -3.73
C THR A 629 -28.28 -31.16 -2.29
N LEU A 630 -28.60 -30.34 -1.28
CA LEU A 630 -28.36 -30.67 0.13
C LEU A 630 -29.51 -31.53 0.67
N ASP A 631 -29.19 -32.67 1.28
CA ASP A 631 -30.18 -33.48 2.01
C ASP A 631 -30.62 -32.74 3.30
N ASN A 632 -31.77 -33.12 3.86
CA ASN A 632 -32.32 -32.59 5.10
C ASN A 632 -31.30 -32.67 6.23
N ASN A 633 -31.16 -31.57 6.99
CA ASN A 633 -30.18 -31.38 8.08
C ASN A 633 -28.71 -31.33 7.65
N VAL A 634 -28.43 -31.23 6.34
CA VAL A 634 -27.10 -30.93 5.81
C VAL A 634 -27.03 -29.46 5.46
N GLU A 635 -26.00 -28.79 5.96
CA GLU A 635 -25.72 -27.39 5.64
C GLU A 635 -24.45 -27.28 4.80
N CYS A 636 -24.29 -26.13 4.14
CA CYS A 636 -23.11 -25.85 3.35
C CYS A 636 -22.74 -24.37 3.47
N SER A 637 -21.44 -24.07 3.43
CA SER A 637 -20.91 -22.71 3.29
C SER A 637 -20.07 -22.62 2.01
N ILE A 638 -20.44 -21.72 1.11
CA ILE A 638 -19.77 -21.53 -0.19
C ILE A 638 -19.10 -20.16 -0.24
N PHE A 639 -17.80 -20.17 -0.54
CA PHE A 639 -17.04 -18.96 -0.82
C PHE A 639 -16.26 -19.12 -2.11
N ALA A 640 -16.80 -18.59 -3.21
CA ALA A 640 -16.27 -18.83 -4.55
C ALA A 640 -16.19 -20.35 -4.83
N ASP A 641 -15.00 -20.88 -5.10
CA ASP A 641 -14.72 -22.29 -5.40
C ASP A 641 -14.56 -23.17 -4.14
N ASP A 642 -14.36 -22.58 -2.96
CA ASP A 642 -14.25 -23.31 -1.69
C ASP A 642 -15.65 -23.69 -1.16
N ILE A 643 -15.95 -24.99 -1.16
CA ILE A 643 -17.23 -25.55 -0.67
C ILE A 643 -16.99 -26.33 0.61
N PHE A 644 -17.78 -26.05 1.64
CA PHE A 644 -17.70 -26.73 2.94
C PHE A 644 -19.08 -27.24 3.36
N VAL A 645 -19.33 -28.53 3.13
CA VAL A 645 -20.58 -29.22 3.47
C VAL A 645 -20.44 -29.83 4.86
N TYR A 646 -21.44 -29.71 5.73
CA TYR A 646 -21.37 -30.26 7.09
C TYR A 646 -22.73 -30.70 7.63
N CYS A 647 -22.70 -31.67 8.53
CA CYS A 647 -23.88 -32.18 9.21
C CYS A 647 -23.56 -32.47 10.69
N SER A 648 -24.55 -32.27 11.56
CA SER A 648 -24.42 -32.57 12.99
C SER A 648 -25.59 -33.40 13.52
N HIS A 649 -25.28 -34.48 14.22
CA HIS A 649 -26.29 -35.42 14.74
C HIS A 649 -25.73 -36.28 15.88
N HIS A 650 -26.59 -36.95 16.65
CA HIS A 650 -26.15 -37.84 17.74
C HIS A 650 -25.60 -39.19 17.22
N SER A 651 -26.05 -39.63 16.06
CA SER A 651 -25.61 -40.87 15.38
C SER A 651 -24.69 -40.55 14.20
N LEU A 652 -23.53 -41.19 14.18
CA LEU A 652 -22.55 -41.08 13.10
C LEU A 652 -23.01 -41.82 11.83
N THR A 653 -23.78 -42.91 11.96
CA THR A 653 -24.40 -43.61 10.84
C THR A 653 -25.38 -42.71 10.09
N TYR A 654 -26.21 -41.96 10.83
CA TYR A 654 -27.11 -40.96 10.23
C TYR A 654 -26.34 -39.90 9.43
N ILE A 655 -25.24 -39.38 10.00
CA ILE A 655 -24.39 -38.39 9.33
C ILE A 655 -23.77 -38.98 8.06
N GLN A 656 -23.27 -40.21 8.12
CA GLN A 656 -22.72 -40.91 6.96
C GLN A 656 -23.76 -40.99 5.85
N THR A 657 -24.99 -41.46 6.14
CA THR A 657 -26.06 -41.56 5.14
C THR A 657 -26.38 -40.20 4.54
N LYS A 658 -26.57 -39.16 5.37
CA LYS A 658 -26.93 -37.81 4.90
C LYS A 658 -25.84 -37.16 4.06
N ILE A 659 -24.57 -37.27 4.48
CA ILE A 659 -23.43 -36.75 3.71
C ILE A 659 -23.25 -37.55 2.42
N GLN A 660 -23.38 -38.87 2.44
CA GLN A 660 -23.23 -39.71 1.25
C GLN A 660 -24.32 -39.40 0.20
N ASN A 661 -25.60 -39.32 0.62
CA ASN A 661 -26.71 -38.88 -0.24
C ASN A 661 -26.43 -37.51 -0.85
N THR A 662 -25.96 -36.56 -0.03
CA THR A 662 -25.62 -35.21 -0.50
C THR A 662 -24.48 -35.24 -1.51
N LEU A 663 -23.43 -36.05 -1.29
CA LEU A 663 -22.32 -36.17 -2.23
C LEU A 663 -22.73 -36.81 -3.57
N GLU A 664 -23.69 -37.73 -3.55
CA GLU A 664 -24.27 -38.31 -4.77
C GLU A 664 -25.12 -37.29 -5.55
N LEU A 665 -25.93 -36.48 -4.85
CA LEU A 665 -26.66 -35.38 -5.46
C LEU A 665 -25.71 -34.32 -6.03
N ILE A 666 -24.64 -33.98 -5.30
CA ILE A 666 -23.57 -33.09 -5.77
C ILE A 666 -22.88 -33.68 -7.00
N TYR A 667 -22.62 -34.99 -7.03
CA TYR A 667 -22.02 -35.65 -8.20
C TYR A 667 -22.93 -35.54 -9.42
N LYS A 668 -24.23 -35.85 -9.28
CA LYS A 668 -25.23 -35.70 -10.35
C LYS A 668 -25.32 -34.24 -10.82
N TRP A 669 -25.33 -33.28 -9.90
CA TRP A 669 -25.34 -31.85 -10.21
C TRP A 669 -24.06 -31.42 -10.94
N CYS A 670 -22.87 -31.83 -10.48
CA CYS A 670 -21.61 -31.56 -11.16
C CYS A 670 -21.57 -32.18 -12.56
N TYR A 671 -22.08 -33.40 -12.72
CA TYR A 671 -22.17 -34.07 -14.02
C TYR A 671 -23.07 -33.29 -14.98
N TYR A 672 -24.28 -32.92 -14.53
CA TYR A 672 -25.24 -32.14 -15.31
C TYR A 672 -24.67 -30.78 -15.74
N TRP A 673 -24.03 -30.06 -14.82
CA TRP A 673 -23.43 -28.74 -15.08
C TRP A 673 -21.98 -28.79 -15.60
N LYS A 674 -21.49 -29.98 -15.99
CA LYS A 674 -20.16 -30.20 -16.60
C LYS A 674 -18.99 -29.66 -15.75
N LEU A 675 -19.13 -29.75 -14.42
CA LEU A 675 -18.11 -29.42 -13.42
C LEU A 675 -17.40 -30.68 -12.93
N THR A 676 -16.18 -30.49 -12.40
CA THR A 676 -15.37 -31.59 -11.86
C THR A 676 -14.81 -31.20 -10.50
N ILE A 677 -15.11 -32.00 -9.48
CA ILE A 677 -14.48 -31.91 -8.16
C ILE A 677 -13.13 -32.63 -8.20
N CYS A 678 -12.14 -32.14 -7.44
CA CYS A 678 -10.84 -32.78 -7.28
C CYS A 678 -10.82 -33.62 -5.99
N PRO A 679 -10.96 -34.96 -6.05
CA PRO A 679 -11.01 -35.80 -4.85
C PRO A 679 -9.72 -35.73 -4.03
N GLU A 680 -8.55 -35.64 -4.68
CA GLU A 680 -7.23 -35.56 -4.02
C GLU A 680 -7.05 -34.34 -3.11
N LYS A 681 -7.76 -33.25 -3.39
CA LYS A 681 -7.73 -32.04 -2.57
C LYS A 681 -8.92 -31.93 -1.62
N SER A 682 -9.91 -32.80 -1.81
CA SER A 682 -11.09 -32.86 -0.97
C SER A 682 -10.77 -33.71 0.25
N ALA A 683 -11.36 -33.37 1.39
CA ALA A 683 -11.06 -34.06 2.64
C ALA A 683 -12.26 -34.02 3.59
N ILE A 684 -12.40 -35.08 4.37
CA ILE A 684 -13.40 -35.19 5.42
C ILE A 684 -12.75 -34.86 6.76
N ILE A 685 -13.46 -34.14 7.62
CA ILE A 685 -13.00 -33.80 8.95
C ILE A 685 -14.12 -33.98 9.98
N GLU A 686 -13.76 -34.51 11.14
CA GLU A 686 -14.64 -34.65 12.30
C GLU A 686 -14.21 -33.65 13.39
N LEU A 687 -15.12 -32.79 13.83
CA LEU A 687 -14.81 -31.65 14.70
C LEU A 687 -15.57 -31.66 16.03
N SER A 688 -16.25 -32.74 16.39
CA SER A 688 -16.92 -32.85 17.70
C SER A 688 -15.97 -33.18 18.84
N ASN A 689 -16.50 -33.17 20.07
CA ASN A 689 -15.76 -33.58 21.26
C ASN A 689 -15.84 -35.09 21.53
N LYS A 690 -16.61 -35.85 20.74
CA LYS A 690 -16.76 -37.30 20.93
C LYS A 690 -15.56 -38.04 20.38
N GLN A 691 -15.17 -39.14 21.03
CA GLN A 691 -14.24 -40.07 20.40
C GLN A 691 -14.96 -40.89 19.34
N VAL A 692 -14.29 -41.07 18.20
CA VAL A 692 -14.79 -41.87 17.09
C VAL A 692 -13.94 -43.12 17.06
N THR A 693 -14.56 -44.29 17.25
CA THR A 693 -13.87 -45.58 17.28
C THR A 693 -13.53 -46.08 15.87
N SER A 694 -14.39 -45.79 14.89
CA SER A 694 -14.15 -46.10 13.47
C SER A 694 -14.68 -44.98 12.58
N PHE A 695 -13.90 -44.64 11.56
CA PHE A 695 -14.30 -43.64 10.57
C PHE A 695 -15.11 -44.29 9.45
N PRO A 696 -16.29 -43.75 9.12
CA PRO A 696 -17.13 -44.32 8.09
C PRO A 696 -16.53 -44.10 6.69
N ARG A 697 -16.76 -45.05 5.78
CA ARG A 697 -16.39 -44.91 4.38
C ARG A 697 -17.39 -43.98 3.69
N ILE A 698 -16.92 -42.81 3.29
CA ILE A 698 -17.67 -41.83 2.50
C ILE A 698 -16.94 -41.67 1.16
N THR A 699 -17.70 -41.72 0.07
CA THR A 699 -17.15 -41.72 -1.28
C THR A 699 -17.75 -40.60 -2.12
N TYR A 700 -16.96 -40.08 -3.06
CA TYR A 700 -17.42 -39.19 -4.12
C TYR A 700 -17.15 -39.85 -5.47
N ALA A 701 -18.20 -40.08 -6.27
CA ALA A 701 -18.11 -40.82 -7.53
C ALA A 701 -17.42 -42.20 -7.38
N GLY A 702 -17.70 -42.92 -6.29
CA GLY A 702 -17.08 -44.21 -5.96
C GLY A 702 -15.65 -44.13 -5.38
N ILE A 703 -15.01 -42.96 -5.43
CA ILE A 703 -13.66 -42.75 -4.88
C ILE A 703 -13.76 -42.40 -3.39
N PRO A 704 -13.10 -43.14 -2.49
CA PRO A 704 -13.09 -42.82 -1.06
C PRO A 704 -12.37 -41.49 -0.81
N LEU A 705 -13.03 -40.60 -0.06
CA LEU A 705 -12.42 -39.33 0.34
C LEU A 705 -11.56 -39.53 1.61
N PRO A 706 -10.38 -38.89 1.70
CA PRO A 706 -9.49 -39.06 2.83
C PRO A 706 -10.02 -38.34 4.08
N TRP A 707 -9.88 -38.99 5.24
CA TRP A 707 -10.08 -38.36 6.54
C TRP A 707 -8.83 -37.55 6.92
N SER A 708 -9.04 -36.32 7.37
CA SER A 708 -7.96 -35.43 7.81
C SER A 708 -8.17 -34.99 9.25
N GLU A 709 -7.08 -34.89 10.00
CA GLU A 709 -7.09 -34.33 11.36
C GLU A 709 -7.32 -32.81 11.36
N SER A 710 -6.96 -32.13 10.27
CA SER A 710 -7.15 -30.68 10.15
C SER A 710 -7.42 -30.23 8.72
N THR A 711 -8.29 -29.24 8.57
CA THR A 711 -8.71 -28.72 7.26
C THR A 711 -8.60 -27.21 7.27
N LYS A 712 -8.06 -26.66 6.17
CA LYS A 712 -7.89 -25.22 6.02
C LYS A 712 -9.02 -24.66 5.16
N TYR A 713 -9.82 -23.77 5.73
CA TYR A 713 -10.89 -23.07 5.03
C TYR A 713 -10.68 -21.55 5.14
N LEU A 714 -10.68 -20.84 4.00
CA LEU A 714 -10.49 -19.38 3.90
C LEU A 714 -9.31 -18.80 4.70
N GLY A 715 -8.26 -19.59 4.90
CA GLY A 715 -7.03 -19.18 5.61
C GLY A 715 -6.97 -19.55 7.09
N ILE A 716 -8.03 -20.14 7.65
CA ILE A 716 -8.12 -20.63 9.04
C ILE A 716 -8.05 -22.16 9.04
N GLN A 717 -7.35 -22.72 10.03
CA GLN A 717 -7.20 -24.16 10.19
C GLN A 717 -8.16 -24.64 11.27
N PHE A 718 -9.12 -25.46 10.86
CA PHE A 718 -10.02 -26.17 11.74
C PHE A 718 -9.39 -27.51 12.12
N SER A 719 -9.47 -27.86 13.40
CA SER A 719 -8.91 -29.08 13.95
C SER A 719 -9.76 -29.52 15.14
N LYS A 720 -9.88 -30.82 15.34
CA LYS A 720 -10.51 -31.39 16.54
C LYS A 720 -9.74 -31.02 17.79
N TYR A 721 -8.42 -31.21 17.76
CA TYR A 721 -7.51 -30.97 18.88
C TYR A 721 -6.73 -29.67 18.72
N ASN A 722 -6.58 -28.92 19.82
CA ASN A 722 -5.76 -27.71 19.92
C ASN A 722 -5.91 -26.69 18.77
N GLN A 723 -7.13 -26.49 18.25
CA GLN A 723 -7.40 -25.61 17.11
C GLN A 723 -6.78 -24.22 17.28
N ASN A 724 -6.95 -23.60 18.46
CA ASN A 724 -6.41 -22.28 18.77
C ASN A 724 -4.88 -22.25 18.67
N GLY A 725 -4.19 -23.31 19.14
CA GLY A 725 -2.74 -23.44 19.05
C GLY A 725 -2.25 -23.54 17.60
N HIS A 726 -2.93 -24.33 16.76
CA HIS A 726 -2.60 -24.44 15.33
C HIS A 726 -2.76 -23.10 14.59
N ILE A 727 -3.87 -22.39 14.83
CA ILE A 727 -4.11 -21.05 14.25
C ILE A 727 -3.01 -20.09 14.70
N LEU A 728 -2.70 -20.05 16.00
CA LEU A 728 -1.67 -19.16 16.54
C LEU A 728 -0.28 -19.47 15.95
N ARG A 729 0.09 -20.75 15.82
CA ARG A 729 1.37 -21.17 15.22
C ARG A 729 1.49 -20.66 13.78
N GLY A 730 0.44 -20.82 12.99
CA GLY A 730 0.37 -20.32 11.61
C GLY A 730 0.50 -18.79 11.51
N LEU A 731 -0.20 -18.07 12.39
CA LEU A 731 -0.13 -16.59 12.46
C LEU A 731 1.24 -16.12 12.94
N ARG A 732 1.81 -16.74 13.97
CA ARG A 732 3.14 -16.44 14.51
C ARG A 732 4.22 -16.62 13.44
N ASN A 733 4.19 -17.72 12.69
CA ASN A 733 5.16 -17.96 11.61
C ASN A 733 5.09 -16.89 10.51
N LYS A 734 3.88 -16.47 10.13
CA LYS A 734 3.68 -15.36 9.17
C LYS A 734 4.15 -14.02 9.74
N ALA A 735 3.88 -13.75 11.02
CA ALA A 735 4.26 -12.52 11.69
C ALA A 735 5.77 -12.41 11.86
N LEU A 736 6.45 -13.47 12.31
CA LEU A 736 7.91 -13.51 12.49
C LEU A 736 8.67 -13.26 11.19
N LYS A 737 8.22 -13.85 10.07
CA LYS A 737 8.79 -13.56 8.74
C LYS A 737 8.72 -12.06 8.39
N LYS A 738 7.60 -11.41 8.69
CA LYS A 738 7.44 -9.97 8.46
C LYS A 738 8.21 -9.10 9.46
N ILE A 739 8.31 -9.55 10.72
CA ILE A 739 9.14 -8.90 11.75
C ILE A 739 10.61 -8.92 11.34
N ASN A 740 11.12 -10.02 10.78
CA ASN A 740 12.49 -10.08 10.28
C ASN A 740 12.72 -9.07 9.15
N GLY A 741 11.76 -8.94 8.22
CA GLY A 741 11.79 -7.86 7.23
C GLY A 741 11.74 -6.45 7.86
N LEU A 742 10.94 -6.27 8.91
CA LEU A 742 10.87 -5.01 9.66
C LEU A 742 12.21 -4.67 10.34
N LYS A 743 12.93 -5.65 10.90
CA LYS A 743 14.28 -5.46 11.47
C LYS A 743 15.24 -4.89 10.42
N MET A 744 15.24 -5.46 9.21
CA MET A 744 16.09 -4.97 8.10
C MET A 744 15.82 -3.50 7.75
N LEU A 745 14.58 -3.02 7.92
CA LEU A 745 14.22 -1.62 7.70
C LEU A 745 14.52 -0.75 8.93
N GLY A 746 14.24 -1.25 10.13
CA GLY A 746 14.27 -0.49 11.38
C GLY A 746 15.66 -0.12 11.88
N TYR A 747 16.69 -0.89 11.54
CA TYR A 747 18.08 -0.65 11.98
C TYR A 747 18.93 0.20 11.04
N LYS A 748 18.44 0.56 9.84
CA LYS A 748 19.18 1.43 8.92
C LYS A 748 19.18 2.89 9.40
N ARG A 749 20.37 3.51 9.56
CA ARG A 749 20.53 4.93 9.95
C ARG A 749 19.76 5.88 9.00
N ASN A 750 19.77 5.58 7.70
CA ASN A 750 19.10 6.37 6.65
C ASN A 750 17.74 5.79 6.19
N GLY A 751 17.08 4.98 7.03
CA GLY A 751 15.84 4.26 6.73
C GLY A 751 14.52 5.04 6.97
N PRO A 752 13.38 4.33 7.00
CA PRO A 752 12.06 4.91 7.31
C PRO A 752 12.00 5.51 8.73
N ARG A 753 11.22 6.58 8.89
CA ARG A 753 10.90 7.20 10.19
C ARG A 753 10.05 6.27 11.07
N THR A 754 10.05 6.52 12.38
CA THR A 754 9.27 5.73 13.35
C THR A 754 7.79 5.67 13.00
N LYS A 755 7.19 6.79 12.57
CA LYS A 755 5.78 6.85 12.13
C LYS A 755 5.48 5.85 11.00
N HIS A 756 6.40 5.71 10.04
CA HIS A 756 6.25 4.77 8.93
C HIS A 756 6.38 3.33 9.42
N LEU A 757 7.33 3.04 10.31
CA LEU A 757 7.53 1.70 10.86
C LEU A 757 6.35 1.23 11.70
N ILE A 758 5.77 2.09 12.54
CA ILE A 758 4.55 1.78 13.30
C ILE A 758 3.39 1.53 12.33
N THR A 759 3.25 2.36 11.29
CA THR A 759 2.24 2.17 10.25
C THR A 759 2.42 0.84 9.51
N ILE A 760 3.66 0.46 9.16
CA ILE A 760 4.00 -0.82 8.54
C ILE A 760 3.66 -1.97 9.50
N THR A 761 4.01 -1.88 10.77
CA THR A 761 3.66 -2.88 11.79
C THR A 761 2.16 -3.10 11.87
N ASN A 762 1.37 -2.02 11.97
CA ASN A 762 -0.08 -2.08 12.03
C ASN A 762 -0.69 -2.67 10.74
N ASN A 763 -0.24 -2.20 9.58
CA ASN A 763 -0.81 -2.57 8.29
C ASN A 763 -0.40 -3.97 7.81
N SER A 764 0.76 -4.47 8.20
CA SER A 764 1.34 -5.71 7.65
C SER A 764 1.46 -6.85 8.67
N ILE A 765 1.81 -6.57 9.92
CA ILE A 765 2.03 -7.58 10.96
C ILE A 765 0.75 -7.77 11.76
N LEU A 766 0.25 -6.71 12.40
CA LEU A 766 -0.91 -6.81 13.28
C LEU A 766 -2.20 -7.13 12.50
N SER A 767 -2.31 -6.69 11.24
CA SER A 767 -3.44 -7.01 10.36
C SER A 767 -3.64 -8.52 10.13
N LEU A 768 -2.62 -9.35 10.33
CA LEU A 768 -2.76 -10.82 10.29
C LEU A 768 -3.74 -11.33 11.36
N PHE A 769 -3.78 -10.68 12.52
CA PHE A 769 -4.65 -11.04 13.64
C PHE A 769 -6.04 -10.40 13.52
N PHE A 770 -6.22 -9.44 12.61
CA PHE A 770 -7.52 -8.79 12.38
C PHE A 770 -8.40 -9.61 11.43
N TYR A 771 -7.80 -10.38 10.51
CA TYR A 771 -8.48 -11.16 9.48
C TYR A 771 -9.48 -12.21 10.01
N SER A 772 -9.33 -12.64 11.26
CA SER A 772 -10.26 -13.57 11.90
C SER A 772 -10.49 -13.21 13.36
N SER A 773 -10.63 -11.90 13.63
CA SER A 773 -10.81 -11.41 15.00
C SER A 773 -11.99 -12.04 15.76
N PRO A 774 -13.17 -12.36 15.15
CA PRO A 774 -14.25 -13.02 15.87
C PRO A 774 -13.86 -14.40 16.45
N ILE A 775 -12.98 -15.11 15.75
CA ILE A 775 -12.49 -16.45 16.16
C ILE A 775 -11.32 -16.31 17.13
N ILE A 776 -10.35 -15.44 16.83
CA ILE A 776 -9.16 -15.23 17.68
C ILE A 776 -9.58 -14.65 19.04
N ASN A 777 -10.70 -13.93 19.12
CA ASN A 777 -11.31 -13.48 20.39
C ASN A 777 -11.59 -14.64 21.37
N LYS A 778 -11.64 -15.89 20.90
CA LYS A 778 -11.87 -17.09 21.69
C LYS A 778 -10.60 -17.73 22.25
N PHE A 779 -9.44 -17.19 21.91
CA PHE A 779 -8.18 -17.63 22.48
C PHE A 779 -8.19 -17.46 24.02
N SER A 780 -7.54 -18.39 24.71
CA SER A 780 -7.27 -18.26 26.14
C SER A 780 -6.35 -17.07 26.40
N ASP A 781 -6.32 -16.59 27.64
CA ASP A 781 -5.43 -15.47 28.01
C ASP A 781 -3.95 -15.80 27.77
N THR A 782 -3.56 -17.08 27.90
CA THR A 782 -2.21 -17.55 27.56
C THR A 782 -1.91 -17.35 26.07
N HIS A 783 -2.81 -17.75 25.17
CA HIS A 783 -2.65 -17.54 23.73
C HIS A 783 -2.69 -16.05 23.34
N LEU A 784 -3.55 -15.25 23.99
CA LEU A 784 -3.61 -13.79 23.77
C LEU A 784 -2.34 -13.08 24.27
N LYS A 785 -1.72 -13.54 25.37
CA LYS A 785 -0.41 -13.05 25.82
C LYS A 785 0.67 -13.27 24.75
N VAL A 786 0.68 -14.42 24.06
CA VAL A 786 1.61 -14.66 22.93
C VAL A 786 1.38 -13.66 21.79
N CYS A 787 0.12 -13.34 21.47
CA CYS A 787 -0.21 -12.31 20.48
C CYS A 787 0.35 -10.94 20.90
N ASN A 788 0.20 -10.57 22.19
CA ASN A 788 0.74 -9.34 22.73
C ASN A 788 2.28 -9.30 22.64
N VAL A 789 2.98 -10.42 22.87
CA VAL A 789 4.44 -10.51 22.69
C VAL A 789 4.85 -10.22 21.24
N ILE A 790 4.09 -10.70 20.25
CA ILE A 790 4.35 -10.41 18.83
C ILE A 790 4.20 -8.91 18.55
N GLN A 791 3.15 -8.28 19.09
CA GLN A 791 2.94 -6.83 18.97
C GLN A 791 4.10 -6.04 19.60
N THR A 792 4.43 -6.32 20.85
CA THR A 792 5.48 -5.58 21.58
C THR A 792 6.84 -5.76 20.92
N THR A 793 7.16 -6.98 20.44
CA THR A 793 8.38 -7.22 19.66
C THR A 793 8.46 -6.34 18.41
N ALA A 794 7.37 -6.26 17.63
CA ALA A 794 7.33 -5.43 16.43
C ALA A 794 7.38 -3.92 16.74
N LEU A 795 6.71 -3.47 17.81
CA LEU A 795 6.72 -2.06 18.24
C LEU A 795 8.08 -1.63 18.78
N ARG A 796 8.81 -2.51 19.49
CA ARG A 796 10.19 -2.24 19.94
C ARG A 796 11.12 -1.94 18.77
N ILE A 797 11.03 -2.74 17.70
CA ILE A 797 11.79 -2.52 16.48
C ILE A 797 11.38 -1.20 15.82
N ALA A 798 10.07 -0.93 15.73
CA ALA A 798 9.56 0.29 15.12
C ALA A 798 9.99 1.56 15.88
N LEU A 799 9.95 1.55 17.21
CA LEU A 799 10.38 2.65 18.09
C LEU A 799 11.90 2.71 18.21
N GLY A 800 12.61 1.59 18.10
CA GLY A 800 14.06 1.48 18.28
C GLY A 800 14.48 1.44 19.76
N VAL A 801 13.59 0.97 20.63
CA VAL A 801 13.79 0.79 22.08
C VAL A 801 14.19 -0.67 22.39
N PRO A 802 14.94 -0.92 23.48
CA PRO A 802 15.42 -2.27 23.80
C PRO A 802 14.33 -3.24 24.28
N ILE A 803 14.72 -4.51 24.43
CA ILE A 803 13.79 -5.59 24.81
C ILE A 803 13.22 -5.42 26.22
N TRP A 804 13.99 -4.82 27.14
CA TRP A 804 13.60 -4.61 28.54
C TRP A 804 12.74 -3.36 28.78
N THR A 805 12.41 -2.54 27.77
CA THR A 805 11.52 -1.39 27.98
C THR A 805 10.15 -1.88 28.48
N PRO A 806 9.58 -1.36 29.57
CA PRO A 806 8.28 -1.81 30.08
C PRO A 806 7.16 -1.73 29.02
N ASN A 807 6.31 -2.76 28.95
CA ASN A 807 5.23 -2.83 27.94
C ASN A 807 4.24 -1.66 28.07
N VAL A 808 3.96 -1.20 29.29
CA VAL A 808 3.05 -0.06 29.55
C VAL A 808 3.59 1.22 28.91
N ILE A 809 4.90 1.50 29.09
CA ILE A 809 5.58 2.64 28.44
C ILE A 809 5.59 2.45 26.92
N LEU A 810 5.88 1.24 26.43
CA LEU A 810 5.96 0.94 25.00
C LEU A 810 4.62 1.23 24.28
N LEU A 811 3.50 0.77 24.84
CA LEU A 811 2.16 0.96 24.27
C LEU A 811 1.74 2.44 24.31
N LYS A 812 2.01 3.13 25.42
CA LYS A 812 1.78 4.57 25.58
C LYS A 812 2.59 5.38 24.55
N LEU A 813 3.90 5.12 24.45
CA LEU A 813 4.77 5.77 23.46
C LEU A 813 4.36 5.47 22.02
N ALA A 814 3.91 4.25 21.72
CA ALA A 814 3.46 3.91 20.37
C ALA A 814 2.07 4.49 20.01
N GLY A 815 1.31 5.00 21.01
CA GLY A 815 -0.08 5.37 20.85
C GLY A 815 -0.94 4.19 20.38
N GLN A 816 -0.68 2.98 20.93
CA GLN A 816 -1.36 1.75 20.52
C GLN A 816 -2.03 1.07 21.70
N GLU A 817 -3.27 0.63 21.49
CA GLU A 817 -3.93 -0.31 22.39
C GLU A 817 -3.23 -1.69 22.37
N ILE A 818 -3.36 -2.45 23.45
CA ILE A 818 -2.84 -3.83 23.52
C ILE A 818 -3.58 -4.73 22.50
N LEU A 819 -2.85 -5.62 21.82
CA LEU A 819 -3.39 -6.41 20.71
C LEU A 819 -4.57 -7.30 21.13
N SER A 820 -4.54 -7.89 22.32
CA SER A 820 -5.66 -8.67 22.85
C SER A 820 -6.94 -7.82 23.00
N GLY A 821 -6.82 -6.60 23.52
CA GLY A 821 -7.93 -5.64 23.61
C GLY A 821 -8.42 -5.22 22.22
N LYS A 822 -7.49 -5.00 21.28
CA LYS A 822 -7.81 -4.72 19.88
C LYS A 822 -8.61 -5.82 19.20
N ILE A 823 -8.23 -7.08 19.41
CA ILE A 823 -8.92 -8.26 18.85
C ILE A 823 -10.34 -8.32 19.40
N LYS A 824 -10.52 -8.19 20.72
CA LYS A 824 -11.83 -8.14 21.38
C LYS A 824 -12.70 -7.04 20.78
N ARG A 825 -12.16 -5.82 20.69
CA ARG A 825 -12.85 -4.68 20.08
C ARG A 825 -13.23 -4.94 18.63
N LEU A 826 -12.32 -5.44 17.79
CA LEU A 826 -12.59 -5.74 16.38
C LEU A 826 -13.64 -6.85 16.21
N ALA A 827 -13.69 -7.83 17.11
CA ALA A 827 -14.76 -8.83 17.14
C ALA A 827 -16.12 -8.18 17.44
N MET A 828 -16.20 -7.29 18.44
CA MET A 828 -17.46 -6.56 18.72
C MET A 828 -17.86 -5.65 17.55
N GLN A 829 -16.89 -4.99 16.91
CA GLN A 829 -17.13 -4.19 15.71
C GLN A 829 -17.68 -5.03 14.55
N PHE A 830 -17.27 -6.30 14.43
CA PHE A 830 -17.83 -7.22 13.45
C PHE A 830 -19.32 -7.49 13.76
N PHE A 831 -19.67 -7.88 14.99
CA PHE A 831 -21.07 -8.17 15.35
C PHE A 831 -21.99 -6.95 15.22
N ILE A 832 -21.56 -5.77 15.68
CA ILE A 832 -22.33 -4.52 15.57
C ILE A 832 -22.59 -4.17 14.10
N LYS A 833 -21.60 -4.36 13.22
CA LYS A 833 -21.79 -4.17 11.77
C LYS A 833 -22.81 -5.16 11.21
N GLN A 834 -22.77 -6.41 11.65
CA GLN A 834 -23.71 -7.44 11.19
C GLN A 834 -25.15 -7.12 11.64
N ILE A 835 -25.35 -6.55 12.84
CA ILE A 835 -26.65 -6.05 13.32
C ILE A 835 -27.11 -4.88 12.43
N ALA A 836 -26.24 -3.90 12.18
CA ALA A 836 -26.54 -2.75 11.33
C ALA A 836 -26.83 -3.12 9.86
N THR A 837 -26.40 -4.30 9.39
CA THR A 837 -26.68 -4.79 8.03
C THR A 837 -27.91 -5.67 7.92
N GLN A 838 -28.67 -5.88 9.00
CA GLN A 838 -29.99 -6.51 8.87
C GLN A 838 -30.86 -5.69 7.89
N PRO A 839 -31.64 -6.33 6.99
CA PRO A 839 -31.92 -7.77 6.87
C PRO A 839 -30.96 -8.59 5.96
N PHE A 840 -29.86 -7.99 5.48
CA PHE A 840 -28.93 -8.61 4.50
C PHE A 840 -27.78 -9.40 5.13
N SER A 841 -27.62 -9.31 6.45
CA SER A 841 -26.60 -10.04 7.22
C SER A 841 -26.73 -11.54 7.01
N ALA A 842 -25.61 -12.24 6.79
CA ALA A 842 -25.57 -13.71 6.69
C ALA A 842 -25.60 -14.43 8.05
N ILE A 843 -25.58 -13.66 9.14
CA ILE A 843 -25.58 -14.16 10.52
C ILE A 843 -26.92 -13.87 11.18
N PHE A 844 -27.42 -12.64 11.03
CA PHE A 844 -28.67 -12.20 11.65
C PHE A 844 -29.74 -11.96 10.59
N HIS A 845 -30.65 -12.92 10.42
CA HIS A 845 -31.71 -12.86 9.41
C HIS A 845 -33.08 -12.50 9.98
N THR A 846 -33.28 -12.69 11.29
CA THR A 846 -34.54 -12.47 11.98
C THR A 846 -34.38 -11.39 13.07
N PRO A 847 -35.11 -10.27 12.98
CA PRO A 847 -35.21 -9.31 14.08
C PRO A 847 -35.65 -10.02 15.36
N GLY A 848 -35.01 -9.74 16.50
CA GLY A 848 -35.38 -10.31 17.81
C GLY A 848 -34.68 -11.61 18.23
N ARG A 849 -33.96 -12.33 17.35
CA ARG A 849 -33.22 -13.58 17.69
C ARG A 849 -31.69 -13.47 17.55
N ILE A 850 -31.14 -12.27 17.77
CA ILE A 850 -29.71 -11.96 17.61
C ILE A 850 -28.84 -12.83 18.52
N TYR A 851 -29.21 -12.94 19.80
CA TYR A 851 -28.39 -13.65 20.79
C TYR A 851 -28.39 -15.17 20.59
N SER A 852 -29.50 -15.76 20.12
CA SER A 852 -29.59 -17.21 19.86
C SER A 852 -28.75 -17.69 18.69
N GLN A 853 -28.35 -16.78 17.80
CA GLN A 853 -27.51 -17.09 16.62
C GLN A 853 -26.01 -16.92 16.92
N LEU A 854 -25.65 -16.57 18.16
CA LEU A 854 -24.28 -16.40 18.60
C LEU A 854 -23.87 -17.52 19.55
N VAL A 855 -22.58 -17.80 19.57
CA VAL A 855 -22.00 -18.62 20.63
C VAL A 855 -22.15 -17.86 21.96
N GLU A 856 -22.49 -18.56 23.04
CA GLU A 856 -22.78 -18.00 24.37
C GLU A 856 -21.77 -16.91 24.81
N LYS A 857 -20.48 -17.20 24.65
CA LYS A 857 -19.40 -16.26 25.01
C LYS A 857 -19.44 -14.94 24.19
N ASP A 858 -19.83 -14.99 22.91
CA ASP A 858 -20.03 -13.79 22.09
C ASP A 858 -21.31 -13.05 22.47
N ALA A 859 -22.41 -13.78 22.70
CA ALA A 859 -23.67 -13.21 23.15
C ALA A 859 -23.47 -12.42 24.46
N GLU A 860 -22.78 -13.00 25.44
CA GLU A 860 -22.51 -12.35 26.71
C GLU A 860 -21.57 -11.14 26.57
N SER A 861 -20.50 -11.27 25.78
CA SER A 861 -19.61 -10.12 25.50
C SER A 861 -20.37 -8.96 24.84
N LEU A 862 -21.32 -9.27 23.97
CA LEU A 862 -22.16 -8.31 23.29
C LEU A 862 -23.16 -7.66 24.27
N ARG A 863 -23.81 -8.45 25.14
CA ARG A 863 -24.69 -7.94 26.22
C ARG A 863 -23.96 -6.96 27.13
N ILE A 864 -22.77 -7.32 27.61
CA ILE A 864 -21.93 -6.45 28.45
C ILE A 864 -21.59 -5.15 27.69
N THR A 865 -21.26 -5.27 26.41
CA THR A 865 -20.94 -4.10 25.57
C THR A 865 -22.14 -3.15 25.46
N PHE A 866 -23.32 -3.67 25.14
CA PHE A 866 -24.56 -2.89 25.05
C PHE A 866 -24.98 -2.26 26.39
N ARG A 867 -24.86 -3.02 27.50
CA ARG A 867 -25.09 -2.50 28.85
C ARG A 867 -24.17 -1.33 29.19
N ASN A 868 -22.87 -1.44 28.88
CA ASN A 868 -21.91 -0.36 29.10
C ASN A 868 -22.19 0.88 28.24
N LEU A 869 -22.76 0.67 27.05
CA LEU A 869 -23.17 1.74 26.14
C LEU A 869 -24.56 2.31 26.46
N ARG A 870 -25.30 1.73 27.41
CA ARG A 870 -26.68 2.07 27.78
C ARG A 870 -27.65 2.01 26.58
N CYS A 871 -27.49 1.04 25.69
CA CYS A 871 -28.37 0.83 24.55
C CYS A 871 -28.65 -0.66 24.31
N ILE A 872 -29.64 -0.97 23.48
CA ILE A 872 -29.96 -2.33 23.03
C ILE A 872 -29.73 -2.48 21.51
N PRO A 873 -29.59 -3.70 20.98
CA PRO A 873 -29.37 -3.91 19.55
C PRO A 873 -30.38 -3.22 18.62
N ASP A 874 -31.65 -3.16 19.02
CA ASP A 874 -32.74 -2.58 18.22
C ASP A 874 -32.64 -1.06 18.05
N HIS A 875 -31.84 -0.40 18.90
CA HIS A 875 -31.54 1.02 18.78
C HIS A 875 -30.60 1.30 17.60
N ILE A 876 -29.89 0.30 17.07
CA ILE A 876 -28.94 0.51 15.97
C ILE A 876 -29.70 0.75 14.67
N ILE A 877 -29.35 1.83 13.97
CA ILE A 877 -29.88 2.12 12.63
C ILE A 877 -29.48 0.99 11.67
N SER A 878 -30.49 0.22 11.24
CA SER A 878 -30.35 -0.86 10.28
C SER A 878 -30.35 -0.36 8.83
N LEU A 879 -29.84 -1.20 7.94
CA LEU A 879 -29.79 -0.91 6.51
C LEU A 879 -31.21 -0.94 5.93
N PRO A 880 -31.63 0.09 5.17
CA PRO A 880 -32.92 0.02 4.49
C PRO A 880 -32.96 -1.12 3.47
N ILE A 881 -34.15 -1.69 3.24
CA ILE A 881 -34.39 -2.77 2.24
C ILE A 881 -34.04 -2.34 0.81
N PHE A 882 -33.92 -1.04 0.58
CA PHE A 882 -33.45 -0.43 -0.67
C PHE A 882 -32.01 0.08 -0.53
N PRO A 883 -30.97 -0.78 -0.43
CA PRO A 883 -29.61 -0.31 -0.16
C PRO A 883 -28.98 0.53 -1.29
N HIS A 884 -29.72 0.78 -2.38
CA HIS A 884 -29.19 1.43 -3.57
C HIS A 884 -30.23 2.36 -4.16
N SER A 885 -29.85 3.63 -4.21
CA SER A 885 -30.54 4.65 -4.96
C SER A 885 -29.56 5.28 -5.93
N ASN A 886 -30.10 5.69 -7.08
CA ASN A 886 -29.53 6.72 -7.93
C ASN A 886 -29.04 7.88 -7.03
N PRO A 887 -27.78 8.33 -7.11
CA PRO A 887 -27.27 9.47 -6.33
C PRO A 887 -28.04 10.77 -6.60
N ASN A 888 -28.80 10.86 -7.70
CA ASN A 888 -29.74 11.94 -7.98
C ASN A 888 -31.11 11.66 -7.34
N ILE A 889 -31.11 11.39 -6.03
CA ILE A 889 -32.35 11.18 -5.27
C ILE A 889 -33.15 12.48 -5.26
N CYS A 890 -32.44 13.58 -5.05
CA CYS A 890 -32.90 14.95 -4.88
C CYS A 890 -31.84 15.91 -5.44
N GLU A 891 -32.22 17.16 -5.66
CA GLU A 891 -31.26 18.22 -6.01
C GLU A 891 -30.51 18.66 -4.75
N ILE A 892 -29.17 18.73 -4.83
CA ILE A 892 -28.32 19.09 -3.69
C ILE A 892 -27.36 20.21 -4.10
N PHE A 893 -27.62 21.39 -3.56
CA PHE A 893 -26.89 22.61 -3.81
C PHE A 893 -25.86 22.87 -2.70
N LEU A 894 -24.58 22.81 -3.05
CA LEU A 894 -23.47 22.93 -2.09
C LEU A 894 -22.65 24.21 -2.28
N LYS A 895 -22.48 24.65 -3.53
CA LYS A 895 -21.62 25.80 -3.91
C LYS A 895 -22.15 26.48 -5.17
N ASP A 896 -23.44 26.35 -5.39
CA ASP A 896 -24.13 26.70 -6.63
C ASP A 896 -24.60 28.17 -6.60
N PHE A 897 -24.66 28.77 -5.41
CA PHE A 897 -25.09 30.16 -5.19
C PHE A 897 -24.04 31.00 -4.47
N TYR A 898 -24.10 32.33 -4.62
CA TYR A 898 -23.08 33.25 -4.13
C TYR A 898 -23.03 33.34 -2.59
N PHE A 899 -24.19 33.39 -1.92
CA PHE A 899 -24.31 33.39 -0.45
C PHE A 899 -23.63 32.19 0.24
N GLN A 900 -23.35 31.11 -0.50
CA GLN A 900 -22.67 29.92 0.02
C GLN A 900 -21.16 30.14 0.20
N ASN A 901 -20.62 31.32 -0.09
CA ASN A 901 -19.24 31.63 0.26
C ASN A 901 -19.13 32.14 1.71
N LYS A 902 -18.56 31.32 2.61
CA LYS A 902 -18.31 31.66 4.03
C LYS A 902 -17.37 32.86 4.25
N GLU A 903 -16.65 33.29 3.22
CA GLU A 903 -15.75 34.45 3.31
C GLU A 903 -16.50 35.79 3.22
N LEU A 904 -17.79 35.76 2.85
CA LEU A 904 -18.63 36.96 2.73
C LEU A 904 -19.14 37.44 4.11
N PRO A 905 -19.40 38.75 4.28
CA PRO A 905 -20.08 39.29 5.45
C PRO A 905 -21.50 38.72 5.64
N SER A 906 -21.92 38.46 6.88
CA SER A 906 -23.22 37.86 7.21
C SER A 906 -24.43 38.65 6.68
N SER A 907 -24.34 39.98 6.61
CA SER A 907 -25.40 40.83 6.05
C SER A 907 -25.63 40.57 4.55
N LEU A 908 -24.53 40.41 3.80
CA LEU A 908 -24.57 40.08 2.36
C LEU A 908 -25.04 38.65 2.12
N ILE A 909 -24.62 37.70 2.96
CA ILE A 909 -25.09 36.31 2.90
C ILE A 909 -26.61 36.26 3.11
N SER A 910 -27.13 36.98 4.12
CA SER A 910 -28.56 37.00 4.42
C SER A 910 -29.38 37.65 3.30
N SER A 911 -28.93 38.77 2.74
CA SER A 911 -29.62 39.45 1.64
C SER A 911 -29.64 38.62 0.36
N ASP A 912 -28.49 38.06 -0.04
CA ASP A 912 -28.37 37.23 -1.25
C ASP A 912 -29.11 35.89 -1.09
N PHE A 913 -29.18 35.34 0.13
CA PHE A 913 -30.01 34.18 0.43
C PHE A 913 -31.50 34.47 0.17
N ILE A 914 -32.03 35.61 0.66
CA ILE A 914 -33.43 35.99 0.44
C ILE A 914 -33.72 36.14 -1.07
N GLU A 915 -32.84 36.82 -1.80
CA GLU A 915 -32.97 36.97 -3.26
C GLU A 915 -32.96 35.61 -3.96
N CYS A 916 -32.05 34.71 -3.58
CA CYS A 916 -31.97 33.36 -4.14
C CYS A 916 -33.26 32.56 -3.93
N ILE A 917 -33.81 32.57 -2.71
CA ILE A 917 -35.06 31.86 -2.39
C ILE A 917 -36.22 32.43 -3.21
N GLN A 918 -36.33 33.76 -3.30
CA GLN A 918 -37.36 34.43 -4.09
C GLN A 918 -37.22 34.22 -5.60
N ARG A 919 -36.02 33.91 -6.10
CA ARG A 919 -35.78 33.75 -7.54
C ARG A 919 -35.88 32.30 -8.01
N PHE A 920 -35.33 31.36 -7.24
CA PHE A 920 -35.16 29.96 -7.67
C PHE A 920 -36.08 28.99 -6.95
N PHE A 921 -36.65 29.36 -5.80
CA PHE A 921 -37.40 28.45 -4.93
C PHE A 921 -38.79 28.98 -4.52
N THR A 922 -39.43 29.83 -5.34
CA THR A 922 -40.73 30.48 -5.02
C THR A 922 -41.85 29.52 -4.63
N ASN A 923 -41.90 28.35 -5.25
CA ASN A 923 -42.96 27.36 -5.04
C ASN A 923 -42.54 26.25 -4.06
N HIS A 924 -41.44 26.43 -3.30
CA HIS A 924 -40.95 25.44 -2.36
C HIS A 924 -41.33 25.79 -0.92
N PHE A 925 -41.80 24.79 -0.18
CA PHE A 925 -41.98 24.86 1.26
C PHE A 925 -40.65 24.70 1.98
N ILE A 926 -40.29 25.70 2.79
CA ILE A 926 -38.98 25.79 3.44
C ILE A 926 -39.00 25.07 4.79
N ILE A 927 -38.03 24.19 4.97
CA ILE A 927 -37.76 23.49 6.22
C ILE A 927 -36.30 23.71 6.58
N ALA A 928 -36.02 24.24 7.77
CA ALA A 928 -34.67 24.32 8.32
C ALA A 928 -34.44 23.20 9.33
N THR A 929 -33.26 22.60 9.30
CA THR A 929 -32.89 21.49 10.21
C THR A 929 -31.52 21.74 10.79
N ASP A 930 -31.33 21.34 12.05
CA ASP A 930 -30.03 21.37 12.70
C ASP A 930 -29.85 20.22 13.71
N GLY A 931 -28.60 19.86 13.98
CA GLY A 931 -28.21 18.88 14.98
C GLY A 931 -27.13 19.41 15.90
N SER A 932 -27.40 19.44 17.21
CA SER A 932 -26.47 19.97 18.20
C SER A 932 -25.91 18.88 19.12
N LYS A 933 -24.72 19.12 19.66
CA LYS A 933 -24.08 18.25 20.65
C LYS A 933 -23.44 19.06 21.76
N SER A 934 -24.00 18.95 22.96
CA SER A 934 -23.45 19.48 24.20
C SER A 934 -22.62 18.41 24.95
N HIS A 935 -22.12 18.75 26.14
CA HIS A 935 -21.45 17.78 27.01
C HIS A 935 -22.40 16.69 27.53
N CYS A 936 -23.67 17.03 27.70
CA CYS A 936 -24.67 16.17 28.34
C CYS A 936 -25.63 15.54 27.32
N HIS A 937 -25.93 16.25 26.23
CA HIS A 937 -27.00 15.89 25.31
C HIS A 937 -26.53 15.94 23.86
N THR A 938 -27.18 15.14 23.02
CA THR A 938 -27.13 15.30 21.57
C THR A 938 -28.57 15.43 21.12
N SER A 939 -28.85 16.38 20.24
CA SER A 939 -30.20 16.82 19.90
C SER A 939 -30.36 17.04 18.41
N ILE A 940 -31.60 16.95 17.97
CA ILE A 940 -32.02 17.26 16.60
C ILE A 940 -33.21 18.22 16.66
N ALA A 941 -33.26 19.15 15.71
CA ALA A 941 -34.37 20.06 15.57
C ALA A 941 -34.73 20.28 14.11
N GLY A 942 -35.99 20.59 13.88
CA GLY A 942 -36.48 21.07 12.61
C GLY A 942 -37.50 22.18 12.82
N PHE A 943 -37.49 23.13 11.90
CA PHE A 943 -38.33 24.33 11.93
C PHE A 943 -38.91 24.59 10.54
N SER A 944 -40.21 24.85 10.49
CA SER A 944 -40.95 25.32 9.33
C SER A 944 -41.85 26.48 9.75
N CYS A 945 -42.47 27.18 8.81
CA CYS A 945 -43.43 28.24 9.15
C CYS A 945 -44.68 27.73 9.90
N LEU A 946 -45.00 26.44 9.82
CA LEU A 946 -46.19 25.84 10.41
C LEU A 946 -45.89 25.11 11.73
N GLN A 947 -44.76 24.42 11.80
CA GLN A 947 -44.43 23.49 12.87
C GLN A 947 -42.94 23.48 13.19
N GLN A 948 -42.62 23.11 14.43
CA GLN A 948 -41.26 22.86 14.89
C GLN A 948 -41.24 21.57 15.72
N PHE A 949 -40.11 20.88 15.70
CA PHE A 949 -39.85 19.75 16.59
C PHE A 949 -38.45 19.86 17.20
N CYS A 950 -38.28 19.24 18.35
CA CYS A 950 -36.99 19.10 19.00
C CYS A 950 -36.93 17.78 19.77
N TYR A 951 -35.94 16.95 19.48
CA TYR A 951 -35.73 15.66 20.13
C TYR A 951 -34.33 15.55 20.69
N ARG A 952 -34.23 14.86 21.82
CA ARG A 952 -32.97 14.34 22.32
C ARG A 952 -32.68 13.00 21.65
N ILE A 953 -31.45 12.78 21.22
CA ILE A 953 -30.96 11.49 20.71
C ILE A 953 -29.88 10.93 21.62
N HIS A 954 -29.54 9.66 21.43
CA HIS A 954 -28.50 9.02 22.23
C HIS A 954 -27.16 9.80 22.17
N PRO A 955 -26.50 10.08 23.31
CA PRO A 955 -25.30 10.93 23.38
C PRO A 955 -24.06 10.36 22.66
N LEU A 956 -24.13 9.09 22.25
CA LEU A 956 -23.09 8.46 21.43
C LEU A 956 -23.08 9.01 20.00
N ASN A 957 -24.23 9.46 19.48
CA ASN A 957 -24.32 9.96 18.12
C ASN A 957 -23.40 11.18 17.93
N SER A 958 -22.71 11.21 16.80
CA SER A 958 -21.93 12.38 16.39
C SER A 958 -22.84 13.52 15.93
N VAL A 959 -22.30 14.74 15.89
CA VAL A 959 -22.99 15.89 15.29
C VAL A 959 -23.43 15.57 13.86
N PHE A 960 -22.55 14.94 13.08
CA PHE A 960 -22.88 14.43 11.73
C PHE A 960 -24.12 13.54 11.71
N THR A 961 -24.24 12.59 12.64
CA THR A 961 -25.43 11.73 12.72
C THR A 961 -26.66 12.51 13.16
N ALA A 962 -26.51 13.46 14.08
CA ALA A 962 -27.58 14.34 14.53
C ALA A 962 -28.15 15.17 13.36
N GLU A 963 -27.30 15.85 12.60
CA GLU A 963 -27.68 16.65 11.42
C GLU A 963 -28.45 15.80 10.39
N VAL A 964 -28.00 14.58 10.11
CA VAL A 964 -28.69 13.68 9.16
C VAL A 964 -30.03 13.19 9.73
N LEU A 965 -30.09 12.88 11.03
CA LEU A 965 -31.33 12.47 11.70
C LEU A 965 -32.33 13.62 11.78
N ALA A 966 -31.88 14.87 11.94
CA ALA A 966 -32.73 16.06 11.88
C ALA A 966 -33.46 16.15 10.54
N ILE A 967 -32.74 15.95 9.43
CA ILE A 967 -33.35 15.89 8.09
C ILE A 967 -34.31 14.71 7.97
N CYS A 968 -33.95 13.53 8.51
CA CYS A 968 -34.84 12.36 8.49
C CYS A 968 -36.15 12.63 9.24
N GLN A 969 -36.07 13.25 10.42
CA GLN A 969 -37.23 13.53 11.26
C GLN A 969 -38.09 14.64 10.68
N ALA A 970 -37.46 15.65 10.09
CA ALA A 970 -38.15 16.71 9.37
C ALA A 970 -38.96 16.19 8.19
N LEU A 971 -38.42 15.21 7.46
CA LEU A 971 -39.19 14.51 6.44
C LEU A 971 -40.36 13.75 7.06
N ASP A 972 -40.22 13.11 8.22
CA ASP A 972 -41.29 12.28 8.80
C ASP A 972 -42.44 13.09 9.42
N GLU A 973 -42.14 14.12 10.22
CA GLU A 973 -43.11 14.77 11.11
C GLU A 973 -43.66 16.10 10.62
N LEU A 974 -42.88 16.90 9.89
CA LEU A 974 -43.35 18.21 9.47
C LEU A 974 -44.42 18.04 8.40
N VAL A 975 -45.58 18.66 8.62
CA VAL A 975 -46.73 18.64 7.69
C VAL A 975 -46.27 19.03 6.30
N ILE A 976 -46.58 18.17 5.33
CA ILE A 976 -46.14 18.33 3.95
C ILE A 976 -47.28 18.97 3.15
N PRO A 977 -47.12 20.20 2.64
CA PRO A 977 -48.07 20.76 1.69
C PRO A 977 -47.97 20.04 0.33
N GLU A 978 -48.93 20.25 -0.57
CA GLU A 978 -48.87 19.71 -1.96
C GLU A 978 -47.72 20.30 -2.81
N THR A 979 -46.97 21.27 -2.26
CA THR A 979 -45.85 21.95 -2.92
C THR A 979 -44.52 21.20 -2.81
N ASP A 980 -43.56 21.59 -3.65
CA ASP A 980 -42.17 21.10 -3.58
C ASP A 980 -41.52 21.48 -2.24
N ILE A 981 -40.48 20.75 -1.79
CA ILE A 981 -39.85 20.92 -0.47
C ILE A 981 -38.41 21.40 -0.63
N LEU A 982 -38.04 22.45 0.09
CA LEU A 982 -36.66 22.91 0.22
C LEU A 982 -36.16 22.72 1.66
N ILE A 983 -35.16 21.87 1.84
CA ILE A 983 -34.53 21.63 3.14
C ILE A 983 -33.22 22.43 3.24
N LEU A 984 -33.16 23.30 4.23
CA LEU A 984 -31.98 24.07 4.62
C LEU A 984 -31.22 23.30 5.70
N SER A 985 -29.92 23.10 5.47
CA SER A 985 -29.02 22.53 6.48
C SER A 985 -27.63 23.14 6.34
N ASP A 986 -26.99 23.42 7.46
CA ASP A 986 -25.60 23.90 7.49
C ASP A 986 -24.55 22.77 7.47
N SER A 987 -25.00 21.51 7.47
CA SER A 987 -24.12 20.35 7.37
C SER A 987 -23.66 20.10 5.94
N PHE A 988 -22.54 20.74 5.57
CA PHE A 988 -21.87 20.45 4.31
C PHE A 988 -21.50 18.96 4.20
N SER A 989 -21.13 18.36 5.33
CA SER A 989 -20.66 16.98 5.39
C SER A 989 -21.78 15.96 5.17
N ALA A 990 -22.99 16.19 5.73
CA ALA A 990 -24.16 15.35 5.50
C ALA A 990 -24.59 15.41 4.03
N LEU A 991 -24.77 16.62 3.49
CA LEU A 991 -25.22 16.84 2.11
C LEU A 991 -24.20 16.32 1.09
N SER A 992 -22.89 16.55 1.32
CA SER A 992 -21.83 15.99 0.48
C SER A 992 -21.78 14.45 0.54
N SER A 993 -22.14 13.84 1.66
CA SER A 993 -22.19 12.38 1.82
C SER A 993 -23.39 11.77 1.10
N LEU A 994 -24.54 12.46 1.13
CA LEU A 994 -25.74 12.07 0.39
C LEU A 994 -25.52 12.19 -1.13
N LYS A 995 -24.91 13.29 -1.59
CA LYS A 995 -24.55 13.50 -3.01
C LYS A 995 -23.61 12.42 -3.55
N ASN A 996 -22.80 11.81 -2.69
CA ASN A 996 -21.85 10.74 -3.03
C ASN A 996 -22.24 9.38 -2.43
N LEU A 997 -23.51 8.99 -2.53
CA LEU A 997 -24.03 7.77 -1.93
C LEU A 997 -23.33 6.49 -2.44
N SER A 998 -23.01 5.58 -1.52
CA SER A 998 -22.41 4.28 -1.83
C SER A 998 -22.78 3.22 -0.77
N PHE A 999 -22.53 1.95 -1.07
CA PHE A 999 -22.64 0.84 -0.10
C PHE A 999 -21.86 1.04 1.20
N HIS A 1000 -20.80 1.85 1.16
CA HIS A 1000 -19.93 2.11 2.31
C HIS A 1000 -20.27 3.43 3.01
N SER A 1001 -21.29 4.16 2.53
CA SER A 1001 -21.78 5.36 3.21
C SER A 1001 -22.36 4.99 4.57
N PRO A 1002 -22.32 5.90 5.56
CA PRO A 1002 -22.91 5.68 6.89
C PRO A 1002 -24.38 5.25 6.81
N LYS A 1003 -24.83 4.39 7.73
CA LYS A 1003 -26.19 3.80 7.65
C LYS A 1003 -27.26 4.86 7.78
N VAL A 1004 -26.99 5.91 8.56
CA VAL A 1004 -27.86 7.08 8.68
C VAL A 1004 -28.06 7.81 7.35
N ILE A 1005 -27.03 7.93 6.50
CA ILE A 1005 -27.14 8.53 5.15
C ILE A 1005 -27.95 7.63 4.22
N GLN A 1006 -27.78 6.31 4.32
CA GLN A 1006 -28.56 5.36 3.54
C GLN A 1006 -30.04 5.38 3.95
N ARG A 1007 -30.32 5.54 5.25
CA ARG A 1007 -31.66 5.75 5.78
C ARG A 1007 -32.29 7.05 5.24
N LEU A 1008 -31.56 8.16 5.27
CA LEU A 1008 -32.01 9.42 4.69
C LEU A 1008 -32.36 9.27 3.21
N ALA A 1009 -31.46 8.65 2.44
CA ALA A 1009 -31.66 8.36 1.03
C ALA A 1009 -32.94 7.54 0.77
N ALA A 1010 -33.23 6.55 1.61
CA ALA A 1010 -34.44 5.76 1.52
C ALA A 1010 -35.70 6.58 1.84
N LYS A 1011 -35.65 7.47 2.84
CA LYS A 1011 -36.78 8.35 3.19
C LYS A 1011 -37.11 9.34 2.08
N ILE A 1012 -36.11 10.02 1.52
CA ILE A 1012 -36.31 10.95 0.39
C ILE A 1012 -36.94 10.21 -0.79
N ARG A 1013 -36.51 8.96 -1.06
CA ARG A 1013 -37.09 8.15 -2.13
C ARG A 1013 -38.56 7.80 -1.90
N ILE A 1014 -38.93 7.42 -0.67
CA ILE A 1014 -40.33 7.15 -0.32
C ILE A 1014 -41.19 8.39 -0.57
N ARG A 1015 -40.69 9.57 -0.23
CA ARG A 1015 -41.41 10.84 -0.45
C ARG A 1015 -41.46 11.27 -1.91
N LYS A 1016 -40.44 10.99 -2.71
CA LYS A 1016 -40.48 11.22 -4.17
C LYS A 1016 -41.61 10.45 -4.87
N ASN A 1017 -42.01 9.29 -4.35
CA ASN A 1017 -43.14 8.54 -4.88
C ASN A 1017 -44.50 9.20 -4.63
N LEU A 1018 -44.56 10.27 -3.82
CA LEU A 1018 -45.75 11.10 -3.59
C LEU A 1018 -45.79 12.35 -4.51
N HIS A 1019 -45.07 12.32 -5.66
CA HIS A 1019 -45.00 13.39 -6.66
C HIS A 1019 -44.40 14.75 -6.24
N GLN A 1020 -43.74 14.84 -5.08
CA GLN A 1020 -43.07 16.07 -4.61
C GLN A 1020 -41.59 16.11 -5.00
N LYS A 1021 -41.08 17.25 -5.48
CA LYS A 1021 -39.64 17.47 -5.65
C LYS A 1021 -39.04 17.90 -4.31
N ILE A 1022 -37.91 17.29 -3.96
CA ILE A 1022 -37.15 17.64 -2.75
C ILE A 1022 -35.81 18.21 -3.20
N ALA A 1023 -35.50 19.43 -2.75
CA ALA A 1023 -34.22 20.09 -2.89
C ALA A 1023 -33.56 20.23 -1.50
N LEU A 1024 -32.25 20.00 -1.42
CA LEU A 1024 -31.45 20.30 -0.24
C LEU A 1024 -30.45 21.40 -0.55
N LEU A 1025 -30.50 22.46 0.25
CA LEU A 1025 -29.68 23.64 0.11
C LEU A 1025 -28.76 23.77 1.30
N TRP A 1026 -27.46 23.77 1.03
CA TRP A 1026 -26.47 24.05 2.04
C TRP A 1026 -26.45 25.54 2.38
N VAL A 1027 -26.52 25.88 3.67
CA VAL A 1027 -26.43 27.26 4.17
C VAL A 1027 -25.23 27.42 5.09
N PRO A 1028 -24.46 28.51 5.01
CA PRO A 1028 -23.42 28.80 6.00
C PRO A 1028 -24.00 28.96 7.42
N GLY A 1029 -23.59 28.11 8.36
CA GLY A 1029 -23.96 28.27 9.78
C GLY A 1029 -23.40 29.56 10.40
N HIS A 1030 -24.11 30.12 11.39
CA HIS A 1030 -23.78 31.38 12.09
C HIS A 1030 -23.58 32.59 11.16
N SER A 1031 -24.33 32.64 10.07
CA SER A 1031 -24.17 33.63 9.00
C SER A 1031 -25.38 34.55 8.83
N GLY A 1032 -26.29 34.58 9.82
CA GLY A 1032 -27.41 35.53 9.85
C GLY A 1032 -28.61 35.13 8.97
N VAL A 1033 -28.69 33.86 8.57
CA VAL A 1033 -29.84 33.29 7.87
C VAL A 1033 -30.89 32.88 8.90
N SER A 1034 -31.96 33.67 9.05
CA SER A 1034 -32.95 33.55 10.13
C SER A 1034 -33.51 32.13 10.33
N TRP A 1035 -33.80 31.42 9.24
CA TRP A 1035 -34.29 30.04 9.25
C TRP A 1035 -33.29 29.06 9.90
N ASN A 1036 -32.01 29.15 9.53
CA ASN A 1036 -30.96 28.27 10.05
C ASN A 1036 -30.64 28.60 11.51
N GLU A 1037 -30.52 29.90 11.85
CA GLU A 1037 -30.27 30.31 13.24
C GLU A 1037 -31.42 29.88 14.17
N LYS A 1038 -32.66 29.86 13.67
CA LYS A 1038 -33.80 29.38 14.46
C LYS A 1038 -33.72 27.87 14.72
N ALA A 1039 -33.36 27.07 13.71
CA ALA A 1039 -33.15 25.63 13.89
C ALA A 1039 -32.01 25.33 14.88
N ASP A 1040 -30.88 26.04 14.77
CA ASP A 1040 -29.74 25.93 15.70
C ASP A 1040 -30.11 26.33 17.13
N PHE A 1041 -30.87 27.40 17.30
CA PHE A 1041 -31.39 27.82 18.59
C PHE A 1041 -32.27 26.74 19.22
N ILE A 1042 -33.22 26.17 18.46
CA ILE A 1042 -34.11 25.10 18.94
C ILE A 1042 -33.31 23.84 19.31
N ALA A 1043 -32.32 23.46 18.50
CA ALA A 1043 -31.45 22.31 18.79
C ALA A 1043 -30.67 22.49 20.10
N LYS A 1044 -30.32 23.72 20.46
CA LYS A 1044 -29.60 24.04 21.70
C LYS A 1044 -30.49 24.16 22.95
N GLN A 1045 -31.80 24.29 22.80
CA GLN A 1045 -32.76 24.44 23.92
C GLN A 1045 -33.21 23.11 24.57
N VAL A 1046 -32.59 21.98 24.22
CA VAL A 1046 -32.98 20.66 24.74
C VAL A 1046 -32.73 20.53 26.25
N SER A 1047 -33.70 19.92 26.94
CA SER A 1047 -33.63 19.56 28.36
C SER A 1047 -33.81 18.06 28.57
N ASP A 1048 -33.67 17.58 29.81
CA ASP A 1048 -33.86 16.16 30.14
C ASP A 1048 -35.31 15.68 29.90
N PHE A 1049 -36.28 16.59 29.88
CA PHE A 1049 -37.70 16.32 29.63
C PHE A 1049 -38.07 16.31 28.14
N SER A 1050 -37.14 16.72 27.25
CA SER A 1050 -37.39 16.67 25.80
C SER A 1050 -37.57 15.22 25.34
N PRO A 1051 -38.49 14.97 24.38
CA PRO A 1051 -38.76 13.61 23.90
C PRO A 1051 -37.50 12.98 23.29
N TYR A 1052 -37.38 11.66 23.46
CA TYR A 1052 -36.13 10.93 23.24
C TYR A 1052 -36.26 9.92 22.09
N ILE A 1053 -35.32 9.97 21.15
CA ILE A 1053 -35.18 9.00 20.06
C ILE A 1053 -33.98 8.10 20.32
N ASP A 1054 -34.25 6.80 20.41
CA ASP A 1054 -33.27 5.77 20.74
C ASP A 1054 -32.23 5.49 19.65
N TRP A 1055 -32.41 5.98 18.42
CA TRP A 1055 -31.58 5.58 17.28
C TRP A 1055 -30.11 5.94 17.42
N ILE A 1056 -29.24 4.97 17.10
CA ILE A 1056 -27.79 5.11 17.15
C ILE A 1056 -27.16 4.67 15.83
N ALA A 1057 -26.30 5.51 15.26
CA ALA A 1057 -25.49 5.09 14.12
C ALA A 1057 -24.43 4.07 14.55
N SER A 1058 -24.36 2.95 13.82
CA SER A 1058 -23.36 1.90 14.09
C SER A 1058 -21.93 2.47 14.08
N GLU A 1059 -21.63 3.36 13.13
CA GLU A 1059 -20.34 4.03 12.97
C GLU A 1059 -19.90 4.80 14.22
N ASP A 1060 -20.85 5.44 14.92
CA ASP A 1060 -20.58 6.21 16.13
C ASP A 1060 -20.24 5.28 17.31
N ILE A 1061 -20.94 4.15 17.44
CA ILE A 1061 -20.59 3.10 18.41
C ILE A 1061 -19.17 2.59 18.13
N LEU A 1062 -18.84 2.28 16.86
CA LEU A 1062 -17.50 1.80 16.50
C LEU A 1062 -16.40 2.82 16.81
N SER A 1063 -16.69 4.11 16.62
CA SER A 1063 -15.80 5.23 16.95
C SER A 1063 -15.60 5.36 18.46
N HIS A 1064 -16.67 5.29 19.23
CA HIS A 1064 -16.65 5.33 20.70
C HIS A 1064 -15.81 4.17 21.27
N LEU A 1065 -16.06 2.93 20.84
CA LEU A 1065 -15.30 1.76 21.28
C LEU A 1065 -13.79 1.90 21.01
N LYS A 1066 -13.43 2.55 19.90
CA LYS A 1066 -12.02 2.83 19.57
C LYS A 1066 -11.42 3.87 20.53
N LYS A 1067 -12.17 4.93 20.85
CA LYS A 1067 -11.74 5.97 21.81
C LYS A 1067 -11.55 5.37 23.21
N GLN A 1068 -12.52 4.57 23.67
CA GLN A 1068 -12.48 3.89 24.96
C GLN A 1068 -11.25 2.96 25.08
N SER A 1069 -10.93 2.19 24.03
CA SER A 1069 -9.74 1.31 24.05
C SER A 1069 -8.41 2.08 24.16
N LEU A 1070 -8.32 3.26 23.54
CA LEU A 1070 -7.16 4.13 23.69
C LEU A 1070 -7.09 4.74 25.11
N GLN A 1071 -8.23 5.14 25.68
CA GLN A 1071 -8.31 5.62 27.06
C GLN A 1071 -7.86 4.56 28.08
N ILE A 1072 -8.24 3.29 27.90
CA ILE A 1072 -7.75 2.19 28.76
C ILE A 1072 -6.22 2.11 28.74
N THR A 1073 -5.58 2.37 27.60
CA THR A 1073 -4.11 2.38 27.52
C THR A 1073 -3.51 3.56 28.30
N GLU A 1074 -4.17 4.71 28.23
CA GLU A 1074 -3.82 5.92 28.99
C GLU A 1074 -3.96 5.68 30.50
N GLU A 1075 -5.09 5.15 30.94
CA GLU A 1075 -5.37 4.81 32.34
C GLU A 1075 -4.39 3.77 32.88
N ASN A 1076 -4.06 2.74 32.10
CA ASN A 1076 -3.05 1.75 32.49
C ASN A 1076 -1.67 2.38 32.68
N TYR A 1077 -1.32 3.40 31.89
CA TYR A 1077 -0.10 4.17 32.11
C TYR A 1077 -0.20 5.03 33.37
N HIS A 1078 -1.32 5.75 33.57
CA HIS A 1078 -1.55 6.60 34.73
C HIS A 1078 -1.51 5.83 36.06
N LYS A 1079 -2.10 4.63 36.10
CA LYS A 1079 -2.09 3.74 37.28
C LYS A 1079 -0.74 3.06 37.53
N SER A 1080 0.20 3.16 36.59
CA SER A 1080 1.51 2.50 36.72
C SER A 1080 2.51 3.36 37.50
N LYS A 1081 3.48 2.70 38.16
CA LYS A 1081 4.61 3.38 38.82
C LYS A 1081 5.42 4.31 37.91
N TYR A 1082 5.32 4.14 36.58
CA TYR A 1082 6.05 4.94 35.61
C TYR A 1082 5.46 6.34 35.40
N LYS A 1083 4.18 6.56 35.74
CA LYS A 1083 3.56 7.88 35.67
C LYS A 1083 4.24 8.88 36.61
N LEU A 1084 4.59 8.46 37.83
CA LEU A 1084 5.34 9.27 38.80
C LEU A 1084 6.78 9.52 38.35
N LEU A 1085 7.41 8.56 37.64
CA LEU A 1085 8.82 8.63 37.26
C LEU A 1085 9.09 9.43 35.98
N ILE A 1086 8.12 9.49 35.06
CA ILE A 1086 8.29 10.02 33.69
C ILE A 1086 7.31 11.17 33.40
N GLY A 1087 6.19 11.28 34.14
CA GLY A 1087 5.18 12.31 33.92
C GLY A 1087 4.22 11.99 32.78
N ASN A 1088 3.48 13.00 32.31
CA ASN A 1088 2.63 12.87 31.13
C ASN A 1088 3.47 12.96 29.87
N ILE A 1089 3.33 11.98 28.97
CA ILE A 1089 4.10 11.92 27.73
C ILE A 1089 3.18 11.80 26.51
N PRO A 1090 3.40 12.62 25.46
CA PRO A 1090 2.72 12.43 24.19
C PRO A 1090 3.23 11.16 23.50
N ASP A 1091 2.40 10.62 22.60
CA ASP A 1091 2.82 9.49 21.77
C ASP A 1091 3.87 9.92 20.74
N ILE A 1092 4.65 8.95 20.25
CA ILE A 1092 5.74 9.20 19.31
C ILE A 1092 5.24 9.70 17.95
N LEU A 1093 3.99 9.43 17.56
CA LEU A 1093 3.47 9.91 16.28
C LEU A 1093 3.28 11.43 16.36
N THR A 1094 2.83 11.93 17.51
CA THR A 1094 2.78 13.36 17.83
C THR A 1094 4.18 13.98 17.84
N ILE A 1095 5.12 13.39 18.57
CA ILE A 1095 6.51 13.87 18.67
C ILE A 1095 7.24 13.82 17.31
N SER A 1096 7.00 12.77 16.51
CA SER A 1096 7.71 12.55 15.24
C SER A 1096 7.47 13.64 14.19
N LYS A 1097 6.41 14.44 14.36
CA LYS A 1097 6.14 15.64 13.55
C LYS A 1097 7.17 16.74 13.81
N TRP A 1098 7.80 16.74 14.99
CA TRP A 1098 8.75 17.75 15.43
C TRP A 1098 10.20 17.37 15.17
N THR A 1099 10.50 16.07 15.10
CA THR A 1099 11.86 15.54 14.84
C THR A 1099 12.21 15.44 13.35
N GLY A 1100 13.50 15.55 13.02
CA GLY A 1100 14.01 15.66 11.67
C GLY A 1100 14.43 14.35 10.98
N ASN A 1101 14.80 13.31 11.74
CA ASN A 1101 15.23 12.02 11.19
C ASN A 1101 14.96 10.84 12.16
N ARG A 1102 15.23 9.61 11.70
CA ARG A 1102 15.00 8.38 12.49
C ARG A 1102 15.91 8.28 13.73
N VAL A 1103 17.14 8.80 13.66
CA VAL A 1103 18.07 8.78 14.79
C VAL A 1103 17.49 9.61 15.94
N GLN A 1104 16.98 10.80 15.64
CA GLN A 1104 16.30 11.66 16.61
C GLN A 1104 15.04 10.99 17.17
N ASP A 1105 14.23 10.33 16.34
CA ASP A 1105 13.05 9.61 16.85
C ASP A 1105 13.43 8.52 17.87
N ARG A 1106 14.50 7.75 17.58
CA ARG A 1106 15.00 6.68 18.47
C ARG A 1106 15.55 7.26 19.76
N LEU A 1107 16.33 8.33 19.64
CA LEU A 1107 16.95 8.99 20.78
C LEU A 1107 15.88 9.49 21.74
N ILE A 1108 14.90 10.26 21.24
CA ILE A 1108 13.80 10.78 22.07
C ILE A 1108 12.97 9.65 22.67
N ALA A 1109 12.64 8.60 21.90
CA ALA A 1109 11.92 7.45 22.45
C ALA A 1109 12.69 6.80 23.62
N ARG A 1110 14.01 6.65 23.51
CA ARG A 1110 14.86 6.08 24.57
C ARG A 1110 15.06 7.01 25.76
N ILE A 1111 15.11 8.32 25.56
CA ILE A 1111 15.13 9.31 26.66
C ILE A 1111 13.83 9.20 27.45
N ILE A 1112 12.69 9.27 26.77
CA ILE A 1112 11.39 9.19 27.44
C ILE A 1112 11.24 7.86 28.19
N SER A 1113 11.65 6.75 27.57
CA SER A 1113 11.57 5.44 28.22
C SER A 1113 12.69 5.15 29.23
N LYS A 1114 13.60 6.10 29.48
CA LYS A 1114 14.81 5.92 30.31
C LYS A 1114 15.64 4.68 29.93
N THR A 1115 15.75 4.40 28.63
CA THR A 1115 16.47 3.22 28.10
C THR A 1115 17.63 3.61 27.18
N ILE A 1116 18.24 4.77 27.42
CA ILE A 1116 19.52 5.09 26.81
C ILE A 1116 20.59 4.21 27.45
N THR A 1117 21.45 3.64 26.61
CA THR A 1117 22.58 2.82 27.04
C THR A 1117 23.58 3.70 27.78
N THR A 1118 23.64 3.55 29.10
CA THR A 1118 24.61 4.17 30.00
C THR A 1118 25.22 3.08 30.90
N PRO A 1119 26.42 3.28 31.49
CA PRO A 1119 27.03 2.31 32.40
C PRO A 1119 26.11 1.89 33.55
N GLY A 1120 25.42 2.85 34.17
CA GLY A 1120 24.46 2.58 35.24
C GLY A 1120 23.23 1.78 34.79
N LEU A 1121 22.77 1.94 33.54
CA LEU A 1121 21.69 1.11 33.00
C LEU A 1121 22.20 -0.31 32.66
N LEU A 1122 23.38 -0.43 32.06
CA LEU A 1122 23.95 -1.73 31.65
C LEU A 1122 24.33 -2.59 32.86
N SER A 1123 24.83 -1.97 33.93
CA SER A 1123 25.16 -2.65 35.19
C SER A 1123 23.92 -3.29 35.84
N ARG A 1124 22.73 -2.65 35.78
CA ARG A 1124 21.47 -3.25 36.24
C ARG A 1124 21.10 -4.56 35.53
N PHE A 1125 21.68 -4.83 34.37
CA PHE A 1125 21.48 -6.05 33.58
C PHE A 1125 22.73 -6.93 33.51
N ASN A 1126 23.74 -6.70 34.36
CA ASN A 1126 25.02 -7.41 34.36
C ASN A 1126 25.77 -7.35 33.02
N LEU A 1127 25.60 -6.27 32.26
CA LEU A 1127 26.27 -6.04 30.98
C LEU A 1127 27.45 -5.06 31.08
N HIS A 1128 27.66 -4.45 32.26
CA HIS A 1128 28.77 -3.55 32.54
C HIS A 1128 29.15 -3.66 34.02
N PRO A 1129 30.45 -3.80 34.36
CA PRO A 1129 30.88 -4.08 35.73
C PRO A 1129 30.70 -2.89 36.67
N ASP A 1130 30.92 -1.66 36.18
CA ASP A 1130 30.90 -0.44 36.99
C ASP A 1130 29.70 0.47 36.63
N PRO A 1131 28.75 0.73 37.54
CA PRO A 1131 27.63 1.63 37.28
C PRO A 1131 27.95 3.12 37.42
N LEU A 1132 29.13 3.50 37.93
CA LEU A 1132 29.40 4.84 38.45
C LEU A 1132 29.92 5.81 37.38
N CYS A 1133 29.71 7.09 37.64
CA CYS A 1133 30.25 8.19 36.85
C CYS A 1133 31.69 8.48 37.30
N ARG A 1134 32.64 8.47 36.37
CA ARG A 1134 34.07 8.71 36.64
C ARG A 1134 34.40 10.08 37.24
N VAL A 1135 33.49 11.05 37.13
CA VAL A 1135 33.74 12.45 37.60
C VAL A 1135 33.18 12.68 38.99
N CYS A 1136 32.00 12.17 39.30
CA CYS A 1136 31.27 12.52 40.54
C CYS A 1136 30.76 11.30 41.31
N ASN A 1137 31.18 10.09 40.94
CA ASN A 1137 30.93 8.83 41.63
C ASN A 1137 29.45 8.46 41.90
N GLU A 1138 28.51 9.11 41.22
CA GLU A 1138 27.08 8.75 41.25
C GLU A 1138 26.75 7.70 40.18
N ILE A 1139 25.62 6.99 40.33
CA ILE A 1139 25.11 6.05 39.32
C ILE A 1139 24.90 6.77 37.99
N ASN A 1140 25.62 6.32 36.96
CA ASN A 1140 25.62 6.91 35.63
C ASN A 1140 24.38 6.47 34.83
N ASP A 1141 23.23 7.02 35.19
CA ASP A 1141 21.97 6.87 34.44
C ASP A 1141 21.58 8.15 33.67
N ILE A 1142 20.57 8.05 32.80
CA ILE A 1142 20.14 9.20 31.99
C ILE A 1142 19.64 10.38 32.83
N SER A 1143 19.08 10.12 34.01
CA SER A 1143 18.61 11.17 34.93
C SER A 1143 19.83 11.91 35.50
N HIS A 1144 20.85 11.16 35.92
CA HIS A 1144 22.13 11.70 36.37
C HIS A 1144 22.78 12.57 35.29
N ILE A 1145 22.93 12.07 34.06
CA ILE A 1145 23.55 12.80 32.95
C ILE A 1145 22.82 14.12 32.66
N LEU A 1146 21.48 14.07 32.55
CA LEU A 1146 20.68 15.23 32.14
C LEU A 1146 20.39 16.23 33.27
N LEU A 1147 20.46 15.83 34.54
CA LEU A 1147 20.02 16.68 35.67
C LEU A 1147 21.14 17.03 36.66
N ARG A 1148 22.13 16.15 36.91
CA ARG A 1148 23.01 16.25 38.09
C ARG A 1148 24.52 16.24 37.78
N CYS A 1149 24.95 15.44 36.81
CA CYS A 1149 26.36 15.16 36.53
C CYS A 1149 27.24 16.42 36.44
N GLN A 1150 28.28 16.53 37.28
CA GLN A 1150 29.14 17.72 37.32
C GLN A 1150 29.82 18.01 35.97
N LYS A 1151 30.15 16.96 35.19
CA LYS A 1151 30.72 17.06 33.84
C LYS A 1151 29.91 17.95 32.89
N TYR A 1152 28.59 18.02 33.03
CA TYR A 1152 27.69 18.73 32.10
C TYR A 1152 27.02 19.96 32.71
N ALA A 1153 27.52 20.48 33.83
CA ALA A 1153 26.91 21.60 34.54
C ALA A 1153 26.72 22.84 33.63
N SER A 1154 27.76 23.24 32.90
CA SER A 1154 27.71 24.40 31.97
C SER A 1154 26.69 24.21 30.84
N VAL A 1155 26.60 23.01 30.28
CA VAL A 1155 25.65 22.66 29.22
C VAL A 1155 24.20 22.70 29.74
N ARG A 1156 23.95 22.24 30.98
CA ARG A 1156 22.62 22.29 31.60
C ARG A 1156 22.14 23.71 31.85
N VAL A 1157 22.99 24.61 32.33
CA VAL A 1157 22.62 26.02 32.55
C VAL A 1157 22.14 26.67 31.26
N ILE A 1158 22.83 26.41 30.14
CA ILE A 1158 22.42 26.89 28.81
C ILE A 1158 21.08 26.27 28.40
N LEU A 1159 20.89 24.97 28.67
CA LEU A 1159 19.64 24.27 28.35
C LEU A 1159 18.45 24.81 29.15
N TRP A 1160 18.59 24.98 30.46
CA TRP A 1160 17.54 25.50 31.34
C TRP A 1160 17.11 26.91 30.95
N ARG A 1161 18.07 27.80 30.66
CA ARG A 1161 17.78 29.15 30.15
C ARG A 1161 16.98 29.11 28.85
N LYS A 1162 17.36 28.25 27.90
CA LYS A 1162 16.65 28.13 26.61
C LYS A 1162 15.29 27.44 26.70
N LEU A 1163 15.03 26.68 27.75
CA LEU A 1163 13.75 26.02 28.01
C LEU A 1163 12.87 26.78 29.02
N ASN A 1164 13.30 27.98 29.46
CA ASN A 1164 12.66 28.81 30.48
C ASN A 1164 12.39 28.05 31.80
N ILE A 1165 13.39 27.31 32.28
CA ILE A 1165 13.30 26.59 33.55
C ILE A 1165 14.04 27.41 34.62
N VAL A 1166 13.33 27.75 35.71
CA VAL A 1166 13.78 28.72 36.73
C VAL A 1166 14.35 28.04 38.00
N SER A 1167 14.08 26.75 38.22
CA SER A 1167 14.51 26.03 39.44
C SER A 1167 15.83 25.27 39.30
N ALA A 1168 16.61 25.20 40.39
CA ALA A 1168 17.88 24.46 40.43
C ALA A 1168 17.71 22.94 40.63
N ASN A 1169 16.60 22.51 41.26
CA ASN A 1169 16.28 21.10 41.50
C ASN A 1169 15.10 20.64 40.64
N ILE A 1170 15.41 20.17 39.43
CA ILE A 1170 14.40 19.74 38.45
C ILE A 1170 14.30 18.22 38.46
N ALA A 1171 13.08 17.70 38.61
CA ALA A 1171 12.78 16.28 38.43
C ALA A 1171 12.67 15.93 36.94
N TYR A 1172 12.84 14.65 36.59
CA TYR A 1172 12.93 14.20 35.20
C TYR A 1172 11.64 14.42 34.39
N ASP A 1173 10.50 14.25 35.04
CA ASP A 1173 9.17 14.52 34.50
C ASP A 1173 8.95 16.01 34.23
N VAL A 1174 9.43 16.89 35.11
CA VAL A 1174 9.41 18.35 34.90
C VAL A 1174 10.28 18.75 33.72
N LEU A 1175 11.47 18.16 33.56
CA LEU A 1175 12.28 18.40 32.36
C LEU A 1175 11.53 17.97 31.09
N LEU A 1176 10.92 16.78 31.10
CA LEU A 1176 10.19 16.28 29.94
C LEU A 1176 8.95 17.12 29.61
N SER A 1177 8.24 17.65 30.62
CA SER A 1177 7.06 18.48 30.39
C SER A 1177 7.45 19.75 29.63
N HIS A 1178 8.55 20.42 29.99
CA HIS A 1178 9.08 21.59 29.29
C HIS A 1178 9.62 21.26 27.88
N VAL A 1179 10.28 20.11 27.72
CA VAL A 1179 10.85 19.68 26.42
C VAL A 1179 9.75 19.32 25.41
N LEU A 1180 8.65 18.72 25.88
CA LEU A 1180 7.60 18.16 25.03
C LEU A 1180 6.39 19.09 24.83
N VAL A 1181 6.47 20.36 25.27
CA VAL A 1181 5.40 21.37 25.05
C VAL A 1181 5.21 21.69 23.58
N ASN A 1182 6.30 21.99 22.87
CA ASN A 1182 6.24 22.47 21.49
C ASN A 1182 7.48 22.05 20.68
N LYS A 1183 7.38 22.25 19.36
CA LYS A 1183 8.44 21.91 18.41
C LYS A 1183 9.76 22.62 18.69
N ASN A 1184 9.73 23.89 19.09
CA ASN A 1184 10.94 24.69 19.30
C ASN A 1184 11.74 24.17 20.49
N HIS A 1185 11.08 23.92 21.62
CA HIS A 1185 11.70 23.37 22.83
C HIS A 1185 12.34 22.00 22.56
N LEU A 1186 11.64 21.11 21.86
CA LEU A 1186 12.20 19.81 21.50
C LEU A 1186 13.43 19.95 20.58
N LEU A 1187 13.41 20.89 19.62
CA LEU A 1187 14.56 21.12 18.74
C LEU A 1187 15.78 21.66 19.50
N ILE A 1188 15.56 22.59 20.43
CA ILE A 1188 16.60 23.09 21.34
C ILE A 1188 17.20 21.91 22.12
N PHE A 1189 16.34 21.10 22.75
CA PHE A 1189 16.79 19.93 23.50
C PHE A 1189 17.62 18.97 22.65
N VAL A 1190 17.12 18.58 21.47
CA VAL A 1190 17.83 17.69 20.53
C VAL A 1190 19.17 18.26 20.07
N GLN A 1191 19.27 19.58 19.86
CA GLN A 1191 20.54 20.23 19.49
C GLN A 1191 21.55 20.20 20.62
N THR A 1192 21.09 20.29 21.88
CA THR A 1192 21.95 20.26 23.06
C THR A 1192 22.42 18.84 23.41
N LEU A 1193 21.66 17.80 23.05
CA LEU A 1193 22.01 16.40 23.33
C LEU A 1193 23.38 15.96 22.78
N LYS A 1194 23.89 16.60 21.72
CA LYS A 1194 25.22 16.30 21.15
C LYS A 1194 26.40 16.63 22.09
N TYR A 1195 26.16 17.40 23.15
CA TYR A 1195 27.16 17.78 24.15
C TYR A 1195 27.16 16.87 25.38
N PHE A 1196 26.21 15.94 25.46
CA PHE A 1196 26.19 14.90 26.49
C PHE A 1196 26.74 13.59 25.91
N ASP A 1197 27.36 12.73 26.73
CA ASP A 1197 27.79 11.38 26.33
C ASP A 1197 26.58 10.44 26.15
N ILE A 1198 25.77 10.75 25.14
CA ILE A 1198 24.50 10.10 24.83
C ILE A 1198 24.50 9.84 23.31
N VAL A 1199 25.16 8.76 22.84
CA VAL A 1199 25.21 8.39 21.42
C VAL A 1199 24.83 6.93 21.19
#